data_AF-A0A8H7M014-F1
#
_entry.id   AF-A0A8H7M014-F1
#
_cell.length_a   1.000
_cell.length_b   1.000
_cell.length_c   1.000
_cell.angle_alpha   90.00
_cell.angle_beta   90.00
_cell.angle_gamma   90.00
#
_symmetry.space_group_name_H-M   'P 1'
#
loop_
_entity.id
_entity.type
_entity.pdbx_description
1 polymer ?
#
loop_
_entity_poly.entity_id
_entity_poly.type
_entity_poly.pdbx_seq_one_letter_code
_entity_poly.pdbx_strand_id
1 'polypeptide(L)'
;MAILFICSESRVQLPVSVLFVNGSITHANSIVAPEPYRSDLPPTQLHGLSAVLTLDFGKNIAGIPTITFGKESQPGEVFGMAFAESKQFISRTSDRAMDFFVDDGALFHIIKPGGAEEWTPQYRHMRGAFRYMTLFLNSTGTVSIKNVRCFNNMMPHWENLRNYGGFFYSSNDFLNKIWYAGAYTIQLSTIPPNTGRGHDHFIERYGYDNSAPAGTGEAVLTDGARRDRTVWAGDRAISTTAQHYTLNDAKSSQTGLEWLFAQQDPLTGQMPYAAPPIDEWGSDTYHLWSMVVLYDTYFYAGGDKDWLLKLRRHVSGGEVSLWQGAQRAIEFSIRKLNGGPKSQGKPGLLWVDHKLDWGRVDQEGYNLAANCIFVRALQRMAELGQELGEWDKVPLWTDLANSVKDAINFKLWDDGEGMYRDNTTSTLTPQDGNSLAVWFRVTDSQEKAARVSSGLKRNWNDFGTVAPEVESPGMISTFISGFELLAHFEAGEAQRALDLIHLLWGYVWNSPYGVQSSLIEGYYKDGRCYYPFQAYDPSYISHAHPWASGPSIVLSRNVVGLRFTNAEHTTWSVIPEAKVDLDYAVAGVSSSNGQLLTSGWSKTSPWSLELAIKAPAGTHGVVGVPVLWNEAQSYEVRINGQKIISGVGNELASVDSFGKVTPRREDSHHLMIEDLGEGNHFILVVFND
;
A
#
# COMPACT_ATOMS: atom_id res chain seq x y z
N MET A 1 -9.86 16.56 -11.17
CA MET A 1 -9.75 17.45 -10.00
C MET A 1 -8.96 16.83 -8.84
N ALA A 2 -9.10 15.54 -8.51
CA ALA A 2 -8.43 14.94 -7.34
C ALA A 2 -6.88 14.83 -7.41
N ILE A 3 -6.28 14.57 -8.58
CA ILE A 3 -4.80 14.60 -8.76
C ILE A 3 -4.20 15.95 -8.34
N LEU A 4 -4.90 17.05 -8.67
CA LEU A 4 -4.46 18.40 -8.39
C LEU A 4 -4.48 18.73 -6.89
N PHE A 5 -5.17 17.94 -6.07
CA PHE A 5 -5.34 18.21 -4.64
C PHE A 5 -4.13 17.80 -3.80
N ILE A 6 -3.38 16.76 -4.20
CA ILE A 6 -2.36 16.15 -3.31
C ILE A 6 -0.94 16.21 -3.90
N CYS A 7 -0.75 16.10 -5.22
CA CYS A 7 0.60 15.99 -5.78
C CYS A 7 1.21 17.34 -6.20
N SER A 8 2.43 17.63 -5.74
CA SER A 8 3.11 18.91 -5.98
C SER A 8 3.69 19.03 -7.39
N GLU A 9 3.61 20.22 -8.00
CA GLU A 9 4.36 20.60 -9.20
C GLU A 9 5.86 20.83 -8.93
N SER A 10 6.21 21.21 -7.70
CA SER A 10 7.57 21.60 -7.31
C SER A 10 8.15 20.65 -6.26
N ARG A 11 9.47 20.42 -6.30
CA ARG A 11 10.19 19.80 -5.18
C ARG A 11 10.25 20.73 -3.97
N VAL A 12 10.13 22.04 -4.15
CA VAL A 12 10.13 22.98 -3.02
C VAL A 12 8.70 23.15 -2.52
N GLN A 13 8.43 22.69 -1.30
CA GLN A 13 7.17 22.87 -0.59
C GLN A 13 7.25 24.09 0.31
N LEU A 14 6.16 24.88 0.33
CA LEU A 14 5.99 26.03 1.20
C LEU A 14 4.80 25.76 2.13
N PRO A 15 4.81 26.29 3.37
CA PRO A 15 3.65 26.25 4.24
C PRO A 15 2.51 27.05 3.60
N VAL A 16 1.28 26.55 3.72
CA VAL A 16 0.09 27.18 3.10
C VAL A 16 -0.75 27.96 4.10
N SER A 17 -0.60 27.69 5.39
CA SER A 17 -1.29 28.44 6.45
C SER A 17 -0.54 28.40 7.79
N VAL A 18 -0.88 29.35 8.65
CA VAL A 18 -0.50 29.35 10.06
C VAL A 18 -1.64 28.69 10.83
N LEU A 19 -1.37 27.58 11.50
CA LEU A 19 -2.38 26.83 12.25
C LEU A 19 -2.52 27.34 13.69
N PHE A 20 -1.39 27.63 14.33
CA PHE A 20 -1.36 28.00 15.75
C PHE A 20 -0.32 29.09 16.01
N VAL A 21 -0.68 30.06 16.84
CA VAL A 21 0.19 31.14 17.31
C VAL A 21 0.02 31.25 18.82
N ASN A 22 1.12 31.22 19.57
CA ASN A 22 1.12 31.44 21.00
C ASN A 22 2.33 32.30 21.42
N GLY A 23 2.15 33.08 22.48
CA GLY A 23 3.15 34.05 22.93
C GLY A 23 3.24 35.29 22.05
N SER A 24 4.37 35.99 22.12
CA SER A 24 4.57 37.26 21.43
C SER A 24 5.15 37.06 20.03
N ILE A 25 4.27 37.11 19.01
CA ILE A 25 4.63 37.00 17.59
C ILE A 25 4.04 38.18 16.80
N THR A 26 4.85 38.85 15.98
CA THR A 26 4.38 39.90 15.07
C THR A 26 4.39 39.40 13.62
N HIS A 27 3.43 39.87 12.82
CA HIS A 27 3.30 39.53 11.39
C HIS A 27 3.30 38.01 11.10
N ALA A 28 2.64 37.21 11.95
CA ALA A 28 2.63 35.74 11.84
C ALA A 28 2.27 35.22 10.44
N ASN A 29 1.33 35.87 9.75
CA ASN A 29 0.85 35.44 8.43
C ASN A 29 1.77 35.83 7.26
N SER A 30 2.77 36.69 7.47
CA SER A 30 3.69 37.07 6.39
C SER A 30 4.44 35.85 5.83
N ILE A 31 4.81 34.89 6.69
CA ILE A 31 5.57 33.70 6.30
C ILE A 31 4.84 32.79 5.30
N VAL A 32 3.50 32.79 5.31
CA VAL A 32 2.65 31.97 4.44
C VAL A 32 2.05 32.74 3.27
N ALA A 33 2.32 34.04 3.16
CA ALA A 33 1.87 34.84 2.02
C ALA A 33 2.47 34.30 0.71
N PRO A 34 1.75 34.33 -0.43
CA PRO A 34 2.29 33.92 -1.71
C PRO A 34 3.34 34.92 -2.23
N GLU A 35 4.32 34.46 -3.00
CA GLU A 35 5.20 35.34 -3.79
C GLU A 35 4.41 36.00 -4.94
N PRO A 36 4.75 37.24 -5.36
CA PRO A 36 5.81 38.10 -4.82
C PRO A 36 5.39 38.89 -3.56
N TYR A 37 4.11 38.83 -3.14
CA TYR A 37 3.61 39.66 -2.03
C TYR A 37 4.38 39.47 -0.73
N ARG A 38 4.85 38.25 -0.45
CA ARG A 38 5.68 37.96 0.73
C ARG A 38 6.91 38.87 0.83
N SER A 39 7.58 39.19 -0.28
CA SER A 39 8.82 39.99 -0.25
C SER A 39 8.59 41.43 0.22
N ASP A 40 7.37 41.94 0.06
CA ASP A 40 7.00 43.32 0.40
C ASP A 40 6.38 43.43 1.81
N LEU A 41 6.09 42.31 2.46
CA LEU A 41 5.54 42.27 3.81
C LEU A 41 6.65 42.31 4.88
N PRO A 42 6.39 42.91 6.05
CA PRO A 42 7.28 42.76 7.20
C PRO A 42 7.49 41.28 7.56
N PRO A 43 8.72 40.82 7.84
CA PRO A 43 8.96 39.44 8.24
C PRO A 43 8.22 39.06 9.52
N THR A 44 7.92 37.78 9.69
CA THR A 44 7.36 37.24 10.93
C THR A 44 8.41 37.30 12.04
N GLN A 45 8.11 37.93 13.18
CA GLN A 45 9.06 38.01 14.30
C GLN A 45 8.53 37.23 15.50
N LEU A 46 9.40 36.41 16.09
CA LEU A 46 9.17 35.70 17.33
C LEU A 46 9.90 36.45 18.46
N HIS A 47 9.24 36.63 19.60
CA HIS A 47 9.79 37.35 20.75
C HIS A 47 9.70 36.54 22.05
N GLY A 48 10.86 36.24 22.62
CA GLY A 48 11.00 35.59 23.91
C GLY A 48 10.51 34.14 24.00
N LEU A 49 10.72 33.54 25.17
CA LEU A 49 10.53 32.09 25.42
C LEU A 49 9.11 31.57 25.21
N SER A 50 8.11 32.46 25.16
CA SER A 50 6.70 32.09 24.95
C SER A 50 6.33 31.94 23.47
N ALA A 51 7.12 32.49 22.55
CA ALA A 51 6.78 32.53 21.13
C ALA A 51 6.80 31.13 20.50
N VAL A 52 5.65 30.68 19.98
CA VAL A 52 5.45 29.43 19.24
C VAL A 52 4.53 29.68 18.06
N LEU A 53 4.96 29.24 16.88
CA LEU A 53 4.25 29.36 15.61
C LEU A 53 4.21 27.98 14.96
N THR A 54 3.02 27.44 14.68
CA THR A 54 2.90 26.19 13.91
C THR A 54 2.38 26.47 12.51
N LEU A 55 3.13 26.00 11.53
CA LEU A 55 2.83 26.07 10.12
C LEU A 55 2.16 24.78 9.65
N ASP A 56 1.16 24.89 8.79
CA ASP A 56 0.53 23.76 8.10
C ASP A 56 0.88 23.80 6.61
N PHE A 57 1.44 22.70 6.10
CA PHE A 57 1.74 22.50 4.68
C PHE A 57 0.53 22.04 3.86
N GLY A 58 -0.62 21.83 4.49
CA GLY A 58 -1.90 21.42 3.91
C GLY A 58 -2.00 19.91 3.64
N LYS A 59 -0.87 19.23 3.63
CA LYS A 59 -0.71 17.79 3.40
C LYS A 59 0.60 17.32 4.04
N ASN A 60 0.71 16.02 4.29
CA ASN A 60 2.01 15.41 4.60
C ASN A 60 3.00 15.67 3.47
N ILE A 61 4.21 16.07 3.80
CA ILE A 61 5.36 16.21 2.92
C ILE A 61 6.56 15.52 3.58
N ALA A 62 7.65 15.27 2.85
CA ALA A 62 8.89 14.76 3.43
C ALA A 62 10.09 15.51 2.86
N GLY A 63 11.18 15.64 3.61
CA GLY A 63 12.44 16.18 3.13
C GLY A 63 13.15 17.11 4.09
N ILE A 64 13.95 18.03 3.53
CA ILE A 64 14.85 18.88 4.30
C ILE A 64 14.38 20.35 4.30
N PRO A 65 14.07 20.93 5.48
CA PRO A 65 13.64 22.31 5.58
C PRO A 65 14.82 23.30 5.55
N THR A 66 14.54 24.50 5.05
CA THR A 66 15.41 25.68 5.10
C THR A 66 14.62 26.85 5.65
N ILE A 67 15.21 27.55 6.61
CA ILE A 67 14.68 28.78 7.22
C ILE A 67 15.54 29.95 6.77
N THR A 68 14.90 31.00 6.24
CA THR A 68 15.58 32.25 5.90
C THR A 68 15.29 33.29 6.97
N PHE A 69 16.31 33.72 7.70
CA PHE A 69 16.21 34.72 8.78
C PHE A 69 16.41 36.16 8.27
N GLY A 70 15.77 37.11 8.96
CA GLY A 70 15.84 38.54 8.69
C GLY A 70 16.91 39.26 9.52
N LYS A 71 17.31 40.45 9.06
CA LYS A 71 18.33 41.30 9.71
C LYS A 71 17.99 41.73 11.15
N GLU A 72 16.71 41.66 11.52
CA GLU A 72 16.22 42.00 12.85
C GLU A 72 16.42 40.86 13.87
N SER A 73 16.91 39.69 13.43
CA SER A 73 17.25 38.60 14.34
C SER A 73 18.48 38.97 15.17
N GLN A 74 18.37 38.81 16.49
CA GLN A 74 19.45 39.13 17.43
C GLN A 74 20.48 37.99 17.46
N PRO A 75 21.79 38.29 17.36
CA PRO A 75 22.84 37.27 17.47
C PRO A 75 22.82 36.55 18.83
N GLY A 76 23.04 35.24 18.81
CA GLY A 76 23.07 34.40 20.02
C GLY A 76 21.71 33.86 20.46
N GLU A 77 20.61 34.31 19.86
CA GLU A 77 19.28 33.74 20.12
C GLU A 77 19.19 32.30 19.62
N VAL A 78 18.43 31.46 20.33
CA VAL A 78 18.27 30.03 20.06
C VAL A 78 16.89 29.77 19.47
N PHE A 79 16.88 29.48 18.17
CA PHE A 79 15.70 29.09 17.41
C PHE A 79 15.47 27.58 17.48
N GLY A 80 14.21 27.15 17.66
CA GLY A 80 13.81 25.75 17.69
C GLY A 80 12.81 25.40 16.58
N MET A 81 12.91 24.18 16.04
CA MET A 81 12.04 23.62 15.02
C MET A 81 11.67 22.17 15.34
N ALA A 82 10.37 21.86 15.35
CA ALA A 82 9.82 20.52 15.57
C ALA A 82 8.76 20.16 14.51
N PHE A 83 8.47 18.87 14.34
CA PHE A 83 7.61 18.35 13.27
C PHE A 83 6.47 17.47 13.79
N ALA A 84 5.36 17.43 13.08
CA ALA A 84 4.30 16.44 13.30
C ALA A 84 3.58 16.06 12.01
N GLU A 85 3.24 14.78 11.83
CA GLU A 85 2.28 14.33 10.80
C GLU A 85 0.86 14.72 11.18
N SER A 86 0.45 14.42 12.41
CA SER A 86 -0.90 14.67 12.90
C SER A 86 -0.98 15.93 13.77
N LYS A 87 -2.12 16.64 13.69
CA LYS A 87 -2.37 17.81 14.54
C LYS A 87 -2.42 17.46 16.03
N GLN A 88 -2.69 16.20 16.37
CA GLN A 88 -2.71 15.71 17.75
C GLN A 88 -1.31 15.74 18.40
N PHE A 89 -0.25 15.67 17.60
CA PHE A 89 1.14 15.56 18.10
C PHE A 89 1.94 16.86 17.88
N ILE A 90 1.27 17.97 17.56
CA ILE A 90 1.91 19.28 17.45
C ILE A 90 2.42 19.69 18.84
N SER A 91 3.73 19.85 18.96
CA SER A 91 4.35 20.37 20.17
C SER A 91 5.68 21.07 19.86
N ARG A 92 6.45 21.43 20.91
CA ARG A 92 7.85 21.89 20.78
C ARG A 92 8.84 20.71 20.62
N THR A 93 8.35 19.48 20.65
CA THR A 93 9.06 18.23 20.39
C THR A 93 8.42 17.56 19.18
N SER A 94 9.24 16.95 18.33
CA SER A 94 8.75 16.27 17.13
C SER A 94 8.00 14.98 17.49
N ASP A 95 7.03 14.58 16.67
CA ASP A 95 6.46 13.23 16.76
C ASP A 95 7.53 12.17 16.48
N ARG A 96 7.34 10.95 16.99
CA ARG A 96 8.41 9.94 16.97
C ARG A 96 8.65 9.35 15.58
N ALA A 97 9.86 9.55 15.06
CA ALA A 97 10.42 8.76 13.97
C ALA A 97 11.31 7.63 14.48
N MET A 98 11.92 7.80 15.66
CA MET A 98 12.72 6.78 16.32
C MET A 98 11.88 5.87 17.22
N ASP A 99 12.39 4.66 17.47
CA ASP A 99 11.73 3.68 18.35
C ASP A 99 11.55 4.23 19.79
N PHE A 100 10.75 3.54 20.61
CA PHE A 100 10.21 4.00 21.90
C PHE A 100 11.26 4.47 22.92
N PHE A 101 12.54 4.11 22.74
CA PHE A 101 13.63 4.45 23.64
C PHE A 101 14.36 5.77 23.32
N VAL A 102 14.09 6.38 22.17
CA VAL A 102 14.76 7.61 21.71
C VAL A 102 13.72 8.71 21.47
N ASP A 103 13.94 9.89 22.06
CA ASP A 103 13.09 11.07 21.82
C ASP A 103 13.68 11.90 20.67
N ASP A 104 12.92 12.05 19.58
CA ASP A 104 13.30 12.84 18.40
C ASP A 104 13.64 14.30 18.76
N GLY A 105 13.04 14.87 19.81
CA GLY A 105 13.32 16.23 20.26
C GLY A 105 12.97 17.31 19.23
N ALA A 106 13.73 18.41 19.28
CA ALA A 106 13.66 19.50 18.32
C ALA A 106 15.05 19.82 17.78
N LEU A 107 15.08 20.41 16.58
CA LEU A 107 16.30 20.93 16.01
C LEU A 107 16.50 22.38 16.47
N PHE A 108 17.73 22.71 16.88
CA PHE A 108 18.07 24.05 17.35
C PHE A 108 19.12 24.71 16.45
N HIS A 109 19.01 26.02 16.30
CA HIS A 109 19.97 26.86 15.59
C HIS A 109 20.26 28.13 16.38
N ILE A 110 21.53 28.52 16.46
CA ILE A 110 21.96 29.75 17.13
C ILE A 110 22.16 30.82 16.05
N ILE A 111 21.46 31.94 16.19
CA ILE A 111 21.56 33.05 15.23
C ILE A 111 22.97 33.62 15.22
N LYS A 112 23.58 33.63 14.03
CA LYS A 112 24.94 34.14 13.82
C LYS A 112 25.02 35.66 13.89
N PRO A 113 26.21 36.24 14.11
CA PRO A 113 26.43 37.68 13.99
C PRO A 113 25.91 38.22 12.64
N GLY A 114 25.13 39.29 12.69
CA GLY A 114 24.49 39.92 11.53
C GLY A 114 23.02 39.52 11.29
N GLY A 115 22.51 38.46 11.94
CA GLY A 115 21.08 38.11 12.02
C GLY A 115 20.43 37.57 10.74
N ALA A 116 20.85 38.05 9.56
CA ALA A 116 20.34 37.60 8.27
C ALA A 116 21.17 36.43 7.72
N GLU A 117 20.63 35.21 7.83
CA GLU A 117 21.23 33.99 7.31
C GLU A 117 20.18 33.00 6.80
N GLU A 118 20.61 32.00 6.04
CA GLU A 118 19.80 30.81 5.79
C GLU A 118 20.33 29.65 6.63
N TRP A 119 19.42 28.90 7.24
CA TRP A 119 19.75 27.68 7.95
C TRP A 119 19.01 26.50 7.34
N THR A 120 19.80 25.49 6.97
CA THR A 120 19.35 24.16 6.59
C THR A 120 20.00 23.19 7.58
N PRO A 121 19.25 22.32 8.28
CA PRO A 121 19.83 21.30 9.14
C PRO A 121 20.80 20.38 8.39
N GLN A 122 21.61 19.62 9.12
CA GLN A 122 22.42 18.57 8.50
C GLN A 122 21.52 17.53 7.81
N TYR A 123 22.00 16.93 6.73
CA TYR A 123 21.20 15.99 5.93
C TYR A 123 20.67 14.79 6.72
N ARG A 124 21.43 14.30 7.72
CA ARG A 124 20.96 13.27 8.68
C ARG A 124 19.69 13.64 9.44
N HIS A 125 19.40 14.94 9.58
CA HIS A 125 18.19 15.45 10.22
C HIS A 125 17.10 15.83 9.21
N MET A 126 17.20 15.41 7.94
CA MET A 126 16.08 15.53 7.03
C MET A 126 14.89 14.75 7.60
N ARG A 127 13.71 15.36 7.52
CA ARG A 127 12.52 14.82 8.14
C ARG A 127 11.83 13.89 7.15
N GLY A 128 11.36 12.76 7.65
CA GLY A 128 10.37 11.94 6.95
C GLY A 128 9.03 12.65 6.79
N ALA A 129 7.94 11.90 6.70
CA ALA A 129 6.63 12.54 6.59
C ALA A 129 6.35 13.47 7.77
N PHE A 130 5.88 14.68 7.47
CA PHE A 130 5.30 15.65 8.39
C PHE A 130 4.34 16.55 7.62
N ARG A 131 3.30 17.06 8.28
CA ARG A 131 2.41 18.11 7.74
C ARG A 131 2.56 19.42 8.47
N TYR A 132 2.89 19.35 9.75
CA TYR A 132 2.98 20.49 10.65
C TYR A 132 4.44 20.73 11.05
N MET A 133 4.83 22.00 11.09
CA MET A 133 6.16 22.43 11.53
C MET A 133 5.98 23.51 12.59
N THR A 134 6.46 23.25 13.81
CA THR A 134 6.41 24.18 14.93
C THR A 134 7.75 24.91 15.06
N LEU A 135 7.70 26.23 14.98
CA LEU A 135 8.83 27.15 15.14
C LEU A 135 8.71 27.88 16.47
N PHE A 136 9.78 27.99 17.24
CA PHE A 136 9.73 28.62 18.56
C PHE A 136 11.08 29.22 18.97
N LEU A 137 11.06 30.06 19.99
CA LEU A 137 12.29 30.55 20.63
C LEU A 137 12.56 29.85 21.95
N ASN A 138 13.82 29.47 22.12
CA ASN A 138 14.35 28.93 23.36
C ASN A 138 15.30 29.95 24.06
N SER A 139 15.08 31.23 23.78
CA SER A 139 15.80 32.38 24.34
C SER A 139 14.87 33.60 24.45
N THR A 140 15.34 34.71 25.01
CA THR A 140 14.49 35.84 25.43
C THR A 140 14.38 36.98 24.41
N GLY A 141 15.21 37.00 23.37
CA GLY A 141 15.27 38.07 22.40
C GLY A 141 14.33 37.90 21.21
N THR A 142 14.76 38.39 20.06
CA THR A 142 13.95 38.45 18.83
C THR A 142 14.61 37.70 17.68
N VAL A 143 13.81 36.90 16.96
CA VAL A 143 14.21 36.28 15.68
C VAL A 143 13.19 36.63 14.62
N SER A 144 13.67 37.10 13.48
CA SER A 144 12.89 37.52 12.31
C SER A 144 12.99 36.44 11.24
N ILE A 145 11.86 35.96 10.73
CA ILE A 145 11.76 34.88 9.74
C ILE A 145 11.10 35.40 8.48
N LYS A 146 11.82 35.31 7.38
CA LYS A 146 11.36 35.76 6.06
C LYS A 146 10.69 34.66 5.27
N ASN A 147 11.22 33.44 5.35
CA ASN A 147 10.75 32.34 4.53
C ASN A 147 11.02 30.99 5.19
N VAL A 148 10.14 30.03 4.88
CA VAL A 148 10.28 28.62 5.24
C VAL A 148 9.98 27.81 3.99
N ARG A 149 10.92 26.95 3.62
CA ARG A 149 10.77 26.03 2.50
C ARG A 149 11.24 24.64 2.88
N CYS A 150 10.68 23.61 2.28
CA CYS A 150 11.16 22.24 2.40
C CYS A 150 11.48 21.68 1.03
N PHE A 151 12.70 21.21 0.83
CA PHE A 151 13.05 20.45 -0.37
C PHE A 151 12.57 19.01 -0.21
N ASN A 152 11.61 18.61 -1.04
CA ASN A 152 11.01 17.29 -1.02
C ASN A 152 11.86 16.28 -1.77
N ASN A 153 12.28 15.25 -1.03
CA ASN A 153 13.16 14.18 -1.50
C ASN A 153 12.42 12.88 -1.85
N MET A 154 11.08 12.84 -1.78
CA MET A 154 10.28 11.70 -2.23
C MET A 154 10.44 11.49 -3.75
N MET A 155 10.27 10.24 -4.21
CA MET A 155 10.48 9.81 -5.60
C MET A 155 11.73 10.46 -6.21
N PRO A 156 12.93 10.20 -5.67
CA PRO A 156 14.15 10.92 -6.06
C PRO A 156 14.51 10.74 -7.55
N HIS A 157 14.05 9.66 -8.19
CA HIS A 157 14.24 9.38 -9.62
C HIS A 157 13.23 10.06 -10.54
N TRP A 158 12.23 10.77 -10.01
CA TRP A 158 11.23 11.46 -10.83
C TRP A 158 11.58 12.93 -11.03
N GLU A 159 11.52 13.42 -12.27
CA GLU A 159 11.59 14.87 -12.54
C GLU A 159 10.25 15.55 -12.24
N ASN A 160 9.16 14.99 -12.77
CA ASN A 160 7.80 15.45 -12.53
C ASN A 160 7.10 14.56 -11.50
N LEU A 161 6.88 15.09 -10.30
CA LEU A 161 6.21 14.36 -9.23
C LEU A 161 4.76 13.96 -9.57
N ARG A 162 4.14 14.57 -10.58
CA ARG A 162 2.77 14.26 -11.02
C ARG A 162 2.68 13.18 -12.10
N ASN A 163 3.77 12.51 -12.44
CA ASN A 163 3.83 11.52 -13.52
C ASN A 163 3.23 10.15 -13.11
N TYR A 164 1.99 10.15 -12.62
CA TYR A 164 1.29 8.95 -12.16
C TYR A 164 0.96 8.06 -13.37
N GLY A 165 1.34 6.79 -13.31
CA GLY A 165 1.04 5.80 -14.35
C GLY A 165 -0.38 5.23 -14.30
N GLY A 166 -1.18 5.60 -13.31
CA GLY A 166 -2.58 5.22 -13.22
C GLY A 166 -3.48 6.36 -12.75
N PHE A 167 -4.79 6.15 -12.88
CA PHE A 167 -5.80 7.07 -12.35
C PHE A 167 -7.09 6.33 -12.02
N PHE A 168 -7.93 6.96 -11.19
CA PHE A 168 -9.28 6.50 -10.87
C PHE A 168 -10.23 7.69 -10.69
N TYR A 169 -11.46 7.55 -11.15
CA TYR A 169 -12.53 8.52 -10.96
C TYR A 169 -13.90 7.84 -11.00
N SER A 170 -14.81 8.22 -10.10
CA SER A 170 -16.13 7.63 -9.95
C SER A 170 -17.16 8.66 -9.50
N SER A 171 -18.42 8.25 -9.43
CA SER A 171 -19.52 9.05 -8.88
C SER A 171 -19.40 9.32 -7.36
N ASN A 172 -18.44 8.71 -6.66
CA ASN A 172 -18.23 8.89 -5.22
C ASN A 172 -16.94 9.66 -4.93
N ASP A 173 -17.10 10.88 -4.41
CA ASP A 173 -15.99 11.79 -4.12
C ASP A 173 -15.00 11.25 -3.08
N PHE A 174 -15.45 10.44 -2.13
CA PHE A 174 -14.56 9.88 -1.13
C PHE A 174 -13.68 8.78 -1.74
N LEU A 175 -14.25 7.89 -2.56
CA LEU A 175 -13.47 6.87 -3.28
C LEU A 175 -12.44 7.52 -4.21
N ASN A 176 -12.80 8.64 -4.84
CA ASN A 176 -11.85 9.44 -5.63
C ASN A 176 -10.68 9.92 -4.76
N LYS A 177 -10.94 10.48 -3.58
CA LYS A 177 -9.90 10.99 -2.67
C LYS A 177 -9.01 9.87 -2.11
N ILE A 178 -9.61 8.78 -1.65
CA ILE A 178 -8.87 7.72 -0.96
C ILE A 178 -7.92 6.98 -1.91
N TRP A 179 -8.29 6.84 -3.18
CA TRP A 179 -7.40 6.29 -4.21
C TRP A 179 -6.10 7.10 -4.34
N TYR A 180 -6.22 8.43 -4.42
CA TYR A 180 -5.05 9.33 -4.53
C TYR A 180 -4.28 9.46 -3.22
N ALA A 181 -4.94 9.32 -2.07
CA ALA A 181 -4.26 9.29 -0.79
C ALA A 181 -3.35 8.05 -0.65
N GLY A 182 -3.79 6.88 -1.12
CA GLY A 182 -2.94 5.69 -1.17
C GLY A 182 -1.77 5.84 -2.14
N ALA A 183 -2.03 6.36 -3.34
CA ALA A 183 -0.98 6.68 -4.31
C ALA A 183 0.08 7.66 -3.74
N TYR A 184 -0.38 8.70 -3.07
CA TYR A 184 0.51 9.69 -2.43
C TYR A 184 1.28 9.12 -1.24
N THR A 185 0.69 8.18 -0.50
CA THR A 185 1.37 7.49 0.60
C THR A 185 2.56 6.66 0.10
N ILE A 186 2.39 5.96 -1.02
CA ILE A 186 3.47 5.23 -1.71
C ILE A 186 4.53 6.23 -2.21
N GLN A 187 4.09 7.37 -2.74
CA GLN A 187 4.98 8.43 -3.20
C GLN A 187 5.88 8.94 -2.06
N LEU A 188 5.29 9.29 -0.91
CA LEU A 188 5.99 9.77 0.28
C LEU A 188 7.00 8.75 0.81
N SER A 189 6.67 7.46 0.72
CA SER A 189 7.46 6.35 1.28
C SER A 189 8.47 5.77 0.28
N THR A 190 8.51 6.30 -0.94
CA THR A 190 9.59 6.04 -1.90
C THR A 190 10.70 7.06 -1.70
N ILE A 191 11.75 6.64 -1.01
CA ILE A 191 12.79 7.53 -0.47
C ILE A 191 14.13 7.35 -1.20
N PRO A 192 15.07 8.32 -1.07
CA PRO A 192 16.47 8.09 -1.41
C PRO A 192 17.05 6.92 -0.60
N PRO A 193 17.78 5.97 -1.22
CA PRO A 193 18.26 4.78 -0.53
C PRO A 193 19.22 5.02 0.63
N ASN A 194 19.80 6.21 0.75
CA ASN A 194 20.67 6.63 1.85
C ASN A 194 19.93 7.47 2.90
N THR A 195 18.62 7.31 3.00
CA THR A 195 17.77 8.05 3.94
C THR A 195 16.90 7.17 4.80
N GLY A 196 17.32 5.94 5.07
CA GLY A 196 16.70 5.07 6.07
C GLY A 196 16.89 5.59 7.49
N ARG A 197 16.06 5.10 8.41
CA ARG A 197 16.18 5.40 9.85
C ARG A 197 17.42 4.71 10.41
N GLY A 198 18.32 5.46 11.04
CA GLY A 198 19.44 4.88 11.75
C GLY A 198 18.99 3.99 12.92
N HIS A 199 19.78 2.98 13.23
CA HIS A 199 19.46 2.04 14.32
C HIS A 199 19.63 2.74 15.68
N ASP A 200 18.59 2.67 16.49
CA ASP A 200 18.49 3.22 17.84
C ASP A 200 19.58 2.72 18.80
N HIS A 201 20.11 1.50 18.63
CA HIS A 201 21.26 0.98 19.40
C HIS A 201 22.53 1.82 19.26
N PHE A 202 22.70 2.56 18.16
CA PHE A 202 23.90 3.36 17.87
C PHE A 202 23.64 4.86 17.93
N ILE A 203 22.42 5.28 18.33
CA ILE A 203 22.04 6.69 18.41
C ILE A 203 21.95 7.10 19.89
N GLU A 204 22.26 8.36 20.16
CA GLU A 204 22.07 8.96 21.48
C GLU A 204 20.59 8.87 21.90
N ARG A 205 20.29 8.96 23.19
CA ARG A 205 18.90 8.88 23.70
C ARG A 205 17.99 10.03 23.21
N TYR A 206 18.55 11.01 22.51
CA TYR A 206 17.88 12.20 22.00
C TYR A 206 18.27 12.48 20.54
N GLY A 207 17.31 12.96 19.76
CA GLY A 207 17.46 13.27 18.34
C GLY A 207 17.06 12.12 17.43
N TYR A 208 17.22 12.33 16.13
CA TYR A 208 16.99 11.30 15.11
C TYR A 208 18.11 11.34 14.06
N ASP A 209 18.32 10.22 13.39
CA ASP A 209 19.24 10.14 12.25
C ASP A 209 18.55 9.37 11.14
N ASN A 210 18.37 10.00 10.00
CA ASN A 210 17.81 9.38 8.80
C ASN A 210 18.83 9.38 7.65
N SER A 211 20.08 9.05 7.93
CA SER A 211 21.15 8.90 6.92
C SER A 211 21.60 7.46 6.70
N ALA A 212 20.87 6.48 7.24
CA ALA A 212 21.23 5.07 7.08
C ALA A 212 20.91 4.56 5.66
N PRO A 213 21.71 3.63 5.11
CA PRO A 213 21.34 2.89 3.90
C PRO A 213 20.12 1.99 4.16
N ALA A 214 19.11 2.07 3.29
CA ALA A 214 17.87 1.28 3.35
C ALA A 214 17.48 0.66 1.99
N GLY A 215 18.36 0.72 0.99
CA GLY A 215 18.09 0.17 -0.33
C GLY A 215 19.28 0.26 -1.28
N THR A 216 19.09 -0.27 -2.48
CA THR A 216 20.02 -0.10 -3.60
C THR A 216 19.51 0.95 -4.60
N GLY A 217 20.36 1.38 -5.54
CA GLY A 217 19.94 2.22 -6.67
C GLY A 217 19.65 3.69 -6.31
N GLU A 218 18.65 4.27 -6.95
CA GLU A 218 18.30 5.71 -6.82
C GLU A 218 17.10 5.96 -5.89
N ALA A 219 16.22 4.97 -5.72
CA ALA A 219 14.99 5.06 -4.95
C ALA A 219 14.65 3.70 -4.34
N VAL A 220 13.98 3.69 -3.18
CA VAL A 220 13.49 2.47 -2.53
C VAL A 220 12.12 2.73 -1.89
N LEU A 221 11.16 1.82 -2.11
CA LEU A 221 9.88 1.83 -1.42
C LEU A 221 10.03 1.17 -0.04
N THR A 222 9.70 1.94 1.01
CA THR A 222 9.77 1.53 2.43
C THR A 222 8.37 1.37 3.04
N ASP A 223 8.31 0.85 4.26
CA ASP A 223 7.09 0.70 5.07
C ASP A 223 6.43 2.03 5.42
N GLY A 224 7.22 3.10 5.55
CA GLY A 224 6.72 4.35 6.06
C GLY A 224 7.65 5.50 5.74
N ALA A 225 7.06 6.68 5.56
CA ALA A 225 7.83 7.87 5.22
C ALA A 225 8.47 8.55 6.44
N ARG A 226 7.88 8.42 7.64
CA ARG A 226 8.38 9.07 8.88
C ARG A 226 9.29 8.16 9.70
N ARG A 227 8.71 7.12 10.31
CA ARG A 227 9.41 6.14 11.15
C ARG A 227 9.80 4.90 10.33
N ASP A 228 10.67 4.07 10.91
CA ASP A 228 11.31 2.86 10.34
C ASP A 228 12.09 3.09 9.05
N ARG A 229 11.43 3.59 8.00
CA ARG A 229 12.00 3.94 6.69
C ARG A 229 12.86 2.79 6.15
N THR A 230 12.31 1.59 6.21
CA THR A 230 13.01 0.32 5.97
C THR A 230 12.20 -0.57 5.04
N VAL A 231 12.88 -1.53 4.39
CA VAL A 231 12.22 -2.54 3.57
C VAL A 231 11.74 -3.68 4.48
N TRP A 232 10.45 -3.64 4.82
CA TRP A 232 9.74 -4.73 5.49
C TRP A 232 9.13 -5.68 4.44
N ALA A 233 9.39 -6.99 4.55
CA ALA A 233 9.03 -7.92 3.47
C ALA A 233 7.51 -8.08 3.25
N GLY A 234 6.73 -8.10 4.34
CA GLY A 234 5.28 -8.33 4.32
C GLY A 234 4.47 -7.14 3.84
N ASP A 235 4.86 -5.92 4.22
CA ASP A 235 4.20 -4.65 3.81
C ASP A 235 4.06 -4.52 2.29
N ARG A 236 5.04 -5.09 1.59
CA ARG A 236 5.14 -5.12 0.13
C ARG A 236 4.05 -5.96 -0.54
N ALA A 237 3.36 -6.82 0.19
CA ALA A 237 2.19 -7.57 -0.29
C ALA A 237 1.09 -6.67 -0.85
N ILE A 238 0.84 -5.53 -0.19
CA ILE A 238 -0.10 -4.52 -0.66
C ILE A 238 0.62 -3.44 -1.45
N SER A 239 1.70 -2.89 -0.90
CA SER A 239 2.28 -1.65 -1.43
C SER A 239 2.90 -1.80 -2.83
N THR A 240 3.45 -2.97 -3.18
CA THR A 240 4.00 -3.24 -4.52
C THR A 240 2.90 -3.22 -5.58
N THR A 241 1.79 -3.89 -5.31
CA THR A 241 0.63 -3.93 -6.21
C THR A 241 0.02 -2.53 -6.34
N ALA A 242 -0.21 -1.85 -5.22
CA ALA A 242 -0.75 -0.49 -5.23
C ALA A 242 0.17 0.48 -5.99
N GLN A 243 1.49 0.33 -5.89
CA GLN A 243 2.46 1.15 -6.62
C GLN A 243 2.33 0.97 -8.13
N HIS A 244 2.12 -0.26 -8.61
CA HIS A 244 1.87 -0.50 -10.03
C HIS A 244 0.59 0.18 -10.52
N TYR A 245 -0.54 -0.03 -9.82
CA TYR A 245 -1.84 0.55 -10.22
C TYR A 245 -1.89 2.08 -10.15
N THR A 246 -0.97 2.72 -9.42
CA THR A 246 -0.99 4.17 -9.18
C THR A 246 0.13 4.91 -9.87
N LEU A 247 1.39 4.51 -9.64
CA LEU A 247 2.58 5.23 -10.07
C LEU A 247 3.27 4.57 -11.27
N ASN A 248 3.01 3.29 -11.53
CA ASN A 248 3.76 2.47 -12.51
C ASN A 248 5.28 2.52 -12.29
N ASP A 249 5.72 2.32 -11.05
CA ASP A 249 7.12 2.37 -10.66
C ASP A 249 7.61 1.02 -10.12
N ALA A 250 7.90 0.06 -11.00
CA ALA A 250 8.49 -1.21 -10.56
C ALA A 250 9.92 -1.05 -10.02
N LYS A 251 10.65 0.00 -10.43
CA LYS A 251 12.09 0.18 -10.14
C LYS A 251 12.37 0.31 -8.64
N SER A 252 11.59 1.12 -7.91
CA SER A 252 11.77 1.26 -6.45
C SER A 252 11.32 0.02 -5.66
N SER A 253 10.51 -0.84 -6.28
CA SER A 253 10.19 -2.16 -5.75
C SER A 253 11.29 -3.19 -6.00
N GLN A 254 11.88 -3.16 -7.20
CA GLN A 254 13.04 -3.98 -7.56
C GLN A 254 14.22 -3.74 -6.61
N THR A 255 14.59 -2.48 -6.35
CA THR A 255 15.70 -2.13 -5.46
C THR A 255 15.46 -2.55 -4.00
N GLY A 256 14.22 -2.50 -3.54
CA GLY A 256 13.85 -3.01 -2.21
C GLY A 256 14.06 -4.51 -2.10
N LEU A 257 13.65 -5.29 -3.10
CA LEU A 257 13.90 -6.74 -3.12
C LEU A 257 15.38 -7.07 -3.28
N GLU A 258 16.13 -6.32 -4.09
CA GLU A 258 17.57 -6.47 -4.17
C GLU A 258 18.24 -6.30 -2.81
N TRP A 259 17.81 -5.29 -2.06
CA TRP A 259 18.31 -5.01 -0.73
C TRP A 259 17.97 -6.12 0.27
N LEU A 260 16.73 -6.64 0.23
CA LEU A 260 16.26 -7.73 1.08
C LEU A 260 16.99 -9.06 0.79
N PHE A 261 17.08 -9.46 -0.48
CA PHE A 261 17.74 -10.69 -0.92
C PHE A 261 19.25 -10.65 -0.75
N ALA A 262 19.87 -9.47 -0.73
CA ALA A 262 21.28 -9.35 -0.42
C ALA A 262 21.63 -9.88 0.99
N GLN A 263 20.65 -9.86 1.92
CA GLN A 263 20.83 -10.28 3.31
C GLN A 263 20.47 -11.74 3.58
N GLN A 264 19.92 -12.46 2.61
CA GLN A 264 19.42 -13.84 2.81
C GLN A 264 20.47 -14.71 3.52
N ASP A 265 20.03 -15.54 4.47
CA ASP A 265 20.94 -16.47 5.15
C ASP A 265 21.49 -17.47 4.11
N PRO A 266 22.82 -17.50 3.87
CA PRO A 266 23.38 -18.36 2.84
C PRO A 266 23.35 -19.84 3.16
N LEU A 267 23.22 -20.23 4.44
CA LEU A 267 23.19 -21.62 4.88
C LEU A 267 21.77 -22.17 4.83
N THR A 268 20.81 -21.39 5.30
CA THR A 268 19.43 -21.85 5.44
C THR A 268 18.54 -21.44 4.28
N GLY A 269 18.83 -20.32 3.60
CA GLY A 269 17.91 -19.70 2.63
C GLY A 269 16.82 -18.86 3.28
N GLN A 270 16.84 -18.72 4.61
CA GLN A 270 15.91 -17.85 5.33
C GLN A 270 16.05 -16.40 4.85
N MET A 271 14.92 -15.72 4.74
CA MET A 271 14.87 -14.30 4.39
C MET A 271 14.69 -13.48 5.68
N PRO A 272 15.25 -12.25 5.75
CA PRO A 272 15.00 -11.36 6.86
C PRO A 272 13.52 -10.96 6.95
N TYR A 273 13.08 -10.64 8.17
CA TYR A 273 11.78 -10.03 8.47
C TYR A 273 11.74 -8.59 7.94
N ALA A 274 12.77 -7.81 8.31
CA ALA A 274 13.05 -6.48 7.78
C ALA A 274 14.52 -6.43 7.33
N ALA A 275 14.79 -5.83 6.18
CA ALA A 275 16.17 -5.55 5.77
C ALA A 275 16.82 -4.53 6.74
N PRO A 276 18.16 -4.39 6.74
CA PRO A 276 18.81 -3.25 7.34
C PRO A 276 18.19 -1.92 6.83
N PRO A 277 18.14 -0.86 7.64
CA PRO A 277 18.86 -0.67 8.90
C PRO A 277 18.23 -1.30 10.15
N ILE A 278 16.98 -1.78 10.11
CA ILE A 278 16.35 -2.48 11.25
C ILE A 278 16.94 -3.88 11.43
N ASP A 279 17.20 -4.60 10.33
CA ASP A 279 17.90 -5.90 10.32
C ASP A 279 17.29 -6.94 11.29
N GLU A 280 16.00 -7.22 11.11
CA GLU A 280 15.25 -8.16 11.95
C GLU A 280 14.98 -9.48 11.23
N TRP A 281 14.86 -10.55 12.02
CA TRP A 281 14.71 -11.94 11.56
C TRP A 281 13.70 -12.69 12.42
N GLY A 282 13.22 -13.84 11.95
CA GLY A 282 12.34 -14.71 12.74
C GLY A 282 10.84 -14.56 12.47
N SER A 283 10.48 -14.26 11.21
CA SER A 283 9.09 -14.33 10.71
C SER A 283 8.99 -15.30 9.52
N ASP A 284 8.19 -16.37 9.65
CA ASP A 284 7.91 -17.27 8.53
C ASP A 284 6.99 -16.66 7.47
N THR A 285 6.03 -15.83 7.88
CA THR A 285 5.11 -15.17 6.94
C THR A 285 5.81 -14.13 6.09
N TYR A 286 6.65 -13.29 6.69
CA TYR A 286 7.42 -12.29 5.93
C TYR A 286 8.51 -12.93 5.07
N HIS A 287 9.07 -14.05 5.53
CA HIS A 287 9.89 -14.90 4.67
C HIS A 287 9.13 -15.34 3.42
N LEU A 288 7.92 -15.88 3.57
CA LEU A 288 7.09 -16.34 2.45
C LEU A 288 6.67 -15.20 1.51
N TRP A 289 6.33 -14.02 2.06
CA TRP A 289 6.00 -12.83 1.29
C TRP A 289 7.13 -12.40 0.36
N SER A 290 8.39 -12.64 0.73
CA SER A 290 9.54 -12.32 -0.13
C SER A 290 9.46 -12.99 -1.51
N MET A 291 8.98 -14.23 -1.60
CA MET A 291 8.80 -14.93 -2.88
C MET A 291 7.56 -14.45 -3.63
N VAL A 292 6.45 -14.19 -2.93
CA VAL A 292 5.22 -13.70 -3.56
C VAL A 292 5.46 -12.33 -4.20
N VAL A 293 6.10 -11.43 -3.45
CA VAL A 293 6.43 -10.07 -3.90
C VAL A 293 7.51 -10.07 -4.96
N LEU A 294 8.44 -11.03 -4.96
CA LEU A 294 9.41 -11.21 -6.04
C LEU A 294 8.73 -11.44 -7.38
N TYR A 295 7.76 -12.37 -7.44
CA TYR A 295 6.99 -12.60 -8.65
C TYR A 295 6.17 -11.36 -9.03
N ASP A 296 5.43 -10.76 -8.08
CA ASP A 296 4.58 -9.61 -8.40
C ASP A 296 5.44 -8.44 -8.94
N THR A 297 6.64 -8.21 -8.39
CA THR A 297 7.59 -7.22 -8.91
C THR A 297 8.11 -7.59 -10.30
N TYR A 298 8.48 -8.85 -10.54
CA TYR A 298 8.88 -9.34 -11.87
C TYR A 298 7.77 -9.12 -12.92
N PHE A 299 6.53 -9.45 -12.56
CA PHE A 299 5.36 -9.26 -13.41
C PHE A 299 5.18 -7.78 -13.75
N TYR A 300 5.13 -6.90 -12.75
CA TYR A 300 4.93 -5.46 -12.96
C TYR A 300 6.11 -4.77 -13.65
N ALA A 301 7.32 -5.34 -13.57
CA ALA A 301 8.49 -4.87 -14.29
C ALA A 301 8.48 -5.24 -15.79
N GLY A 302 7.43 -5.90 -16.30
CA GLY A 302 7.36 -6.29 -17.71
C GLY A 302 8.01 -7.64 -18.00
N GLY A 303 8.13 -8.51 -17.00
CA GLY A 303 8.81 -9.80 -17.14
C GLY A 303 10.32 -9.65 -17.28
N ASP A 304 10.93 -8.75 -16.51
CA ASP A 304 12.37 -8.44 -16.57
C ASP A 304 13.23 -9.62 -16.07
N LYS A 305 13.51 -10.57 -16.98
CA LYS A 305 14.34 -11.76 -16.73
C LYS A 305 15.79 -11.39 -16.45
N ASP A 306 16.30 -10.34 -17.09
CA ASP A 306 17.66 -9.86 -16.86
C ASP A 306 17.84 -9.37 -15.42
N TRP A 307 16.89 -8.59 -14.90
CA TRP A 307 16.87 -8.21 -13.49
C TRP A 307 16.82 -9.43 -12.56
N LEU A 308 15.96 -10.40 -12.84
CA LEU A 308 15.78 -11.58 -11.98
C LEU A 308 17.04 -12.47 -11.95
N LEU A 309 17.71 -12.64 -13.11
CA LEU A 309 18.86 -13.53 -13.28
C LEU A 309 20.22 -12.86 -13.03
N LYS A 310 20.30 -11.54 -12.99
CA LYS A 310 21.54 -10.82 -12.71
C LYS A 310 22.15 -11.23 -11.37
N LEU A 311 23.41 -11.64 -11.41
CA LEU A 311 24.21 -11.93 -10.22
C LEU A 311 24.50 -10.65 -9.45
N ARG A 312 24.34 -10.69 -8.12
CA ARG A 312 24.53 -9.57 -7.21
C ARG A 312 25.32 -9.99 -5.99
N ARG A 313 26.05 -9.04 -5.40
CA ARG A 313 26.78 -9.27 -4.15
C ARG A 313 25.80 -9.66 -3.04
N HIS A 314 26.15 -10.73 -2.34
CA HIS A 314 25.37 -11.31 -1.25
C HIS A 314 26.18 -11.26 0.06
N VAL A 315 25.51 -11.30 1.22
CA VAL A 315 26.18 -11.29 2.54
C VAL A 315 27.14 -12.46 2.77
N SER A 316 27.00 -13.55 2.01
CA SER A 316 27.98 -14.65 2.00
C SER A 316 29.34 -14.30 1.40
N GLY A 317 29.49 -13.13 0.77
CA GLY A 317 30.68 -12.72 0.03
C GLY A 317 30.72 -13.24 -1.42
N GLY A 318 29.78 -14.10 -1.82
CA GLY A 318 29.61 -14.54 -3.21
C GLY A 318 28.63 -13.67 -4.01
N GLU A 319 28.40 -14.06 -5.26
CA GLU A 319 27.36 -13.47 -6.11
C GLU A 319 26.18 -14.43 -6.28
N VAL A 320 24.96 -13.92 -6.16
CA VAL A 320 23.71 -14.69 -6.18
C VAL A 320 22.68 -13.92 -7.00
N SER A 321 21.94 -14.61 -7.88
CA SER A 321 20.78 -14.01 -8.55
C SER A 321 19.54 -14.08 -7.66
N LEU A 322 18.56 -13.21 -7.92
CA LEU A 322 17.30 -13.23 -7.17
C LEU A 322 16.57 -14.57 -7.37
N TRP A 323 16.65 -15.16 -8.56
CA TRP A 323 16.13 -16.51 -8.83
C TRP A 323 16.77 -17.58 -7.93
N GLN A 324 18.11 -17.61 -7.85
CA GLN A 324 18.83 -18.56 -6.98
C GLN A 324 18.50 -18.34 -5.49
N GLY A 325 18.32 -17.09 -5.08
CA GLY A 325 17.87 -16.76 -3.73
C GLY A 325 16.44 -17.26 -3.47
N ALA A 326 15.53 -17.06 -4.41
CA ALA A 326 14.14 -17.50 -4.30
C ALA A 326 14.02 -19.02 -4.22
N GLN A 327 14.83 -19.76 -4.97
CA GLN A 327 14.92 -21.22 -4.87
C GLN A 327 15.37 -21.67 -3.48
N ARG A 328 16.37 -21.01 -2.88
CA ARG A 328 16.79 -21.29 -1.50
C ARG A 328 15.70 -20.95 -0.49
N ALA A 329 14.98 -19.86 -0.70
CA ALA A 329 13.91 -19.43 0.18
C ALA A 329 12.72 -20.41 0.16
N ILE A 330 12.26 -20.84 -1.02
CA ILE A 330 11.17 -21.82 -1.07
C ILE A 330 11.59 -23.17 -0.50
N GLU A 331 12.85 -23.60 -0.67
CA GLU A 331 13.37 -24.83 -0.06
C GLU A 331 13.43 -24.73 1.47
N PHE A 332 13.77 -23.55 2.03
CA PHE A 332 13.65 -23.30 3.47
C PHE A 332 12.23 -23.60 3.96
N SER A 333 11.22 -23.06 3.28
CA SER A 333 9.81 -23.28 3.63
C SER A 333 9.36 -24.74 3.45
N ILE A 334 9.76 -25.40 2.35
CA ILE A 334 9.43 -26.81 2.08
C ILE A 334 9.95 -27.73 3.18
N ARG A 335 11.15 -27.49 3.72
CA ARG A 335 11.70 -28.29 4.84
C ARG A 335 10.89 -28.19 6.12
N LYS A 336 10.08 -27.14 6.29
CA LYS A 336 9.19 -26.96 7.45
C LYS A 336 7.83 -27.62 7.27
N LEU A 337 7.53 -28.12 6.07
CA LEU A 337 6.32 -28.90 5.80
C LEU A 337 6.30 -30.14 6.71
N ASN A 338 5.24 -30.29 7.50
CA ASN A 338 5.10 -31.34 8.51
C ASN A 338 6.16 -31.32 9.64
N GLY A 339 6.86 -30.21 9.90
CA GLY A 339 7.96 -30.16 10.87
C GLY A 339 7.59 -30.23 12.37
N GLY A 340 6.33 -30.02 12.74
CA GLY A 340 5.94 -29.83 14.15
C GLY A 340 6.17 -31.03 15.11
N PRO A 341 6.25 -30.80 16.44
CA PRO A 341 6.63 -31.81 17.45
C PRO A 341 5.72 -33.06 17.52
N LYS A 342 4.52 -32.98 16.94
CA LYS A 342 3.51 -34.05 16.90
C LYS A 342 3.26 -34.58 15.49
N SER A 343 4.20 -34.45 14.55
CA SER A 343 4.01 -34.81 13.13
C SER A 343 3.85 -36.31 12.84
N GLN A 344 3.25 -37.10 13.76
CA GLN A 344 2.91 -38.54 13.73
C GLN A 344 2.01 -38.98 12.53
N GLY A 345 2.21 -38.41 11.35
CA GLY A 345 1.41 -38.59 10.14
C GLY A 345 0.71 -37.30 9.68
N LYS A 346 1.49 -36.37 9.11
CA LYS A 346 1.09 -35.52 7.96
C LYS A 346 -0.17 -34.63 8.12
N PRO A 347 -0.11 -33.48 8.81
CA PRO A 347 -1.12 -32.45 8.62
C PRO A 347 -1.13 -31.90 7.20
N GLY A 348 -0.03 -32.06 6.42
CA GLY A 348 0.09 -31.52 5.07
C GLY A 348 0.34 -30.00 5.05
N LEU A 349 0.71 -29.44 6.21
CA LEU A 349 0.84 -28.01 6.46
C LEU A 349 2.27 -27.65 6.89
N LEU A 350 2.71 -26.47 6.50
CA LEU A 350 3.93 -25.82 6.98
C LEU A 350 3.80 -25.53 8.47
N TRP A 351 4.84 -25.87 9.23
CA TRP A 351 4.94 -25.59 10.66
C TRP A 351 5.65 -24.26 10.90
N VAL A 352 4.99 -23.35 11.63
CA VAL A 352 5.54 -22.05 12.01
C VAL A 352 6.24 -22.16 13.36
N ASP A 353 7.53 -21.81 13.38
CA ASP A 353 8.34 -21.67 14.60
C ASP A 353 9.07 -20.32 14.67
N HIS A 354 8.99 -19.52 13.60
CA HIS A 354 9.44 -18.14 13.54
C HIS A 354 8.23 -17.21 13.60
N LYS A 355 7.97 -16.69 14.80
CA LYS A 355 6.64 -16.20 15.23
C LYS A 355 6.39 -14.71 15.02
N LEU A 356 7.39 -13.93 14.61
CA LEU A 356 7.21 -12.49 14.41
C LEU A 356 6.26 -12.22 13.24
N ASP A 357 5.42 -11.19 13.38
CA ASP A 357 4.45 -10.77 12.36
C ASP A 357 3.95 -9.34 12.64
N TRP A 358 3.01 -8.82 11.85
CA TRP A 358 2.47 -7.44 11.80
C TRP A 358 1.86 -6.88 13.12
N GLY A 359 2.02 -7.55 14.25
CA GLY A 359 1.49 -7.19 15.57
C GLY A 359 0.49 -8.20 16.13
N ARG A 360 0.26 -9.32 15.45
CA ARG A 360 -0.57 -10.42 15.94
C ARG A 360 0.15 -11.32 16.94
N VAL A 361 -0.63 -12.06 17.72
CA VAL A 361 -0.15 -13.08 18.65
C VAL A 361 -0.47 -14.49 18.13
N ASP A 362 0.07 -15.51 18.80
CA ASP A 362 -0.22 -16.93 18.54
C ASP A 362 0.04 -17.39 17.09
N GLN A 363 1.06 -16.82 16.44
CA GLN A 363 1.41 -17.12 15.04
C GLN A 363 1.99 -18.53 14.81
N GLU A 364 2.24 -19.29 15.87
CA GLU A 364 2.97 -20.56 15.82
C GLU A 364 2.14 -21.76 15.34
N GLY A 365 2.84 -22.83 15.02
CA GLY A 365 2.25 -24.12 14.67
C GLY A 365 1.72 -24.18 13.24
N TYR A 366 0.66 -24.98 13.01
CA TYR A 366 0.02 -25.09 11.70
C TYR A 366 -0.95 -23.93 11.47
N ASN A 367 -0.39 -22.73 11.33
CA ASN A 367 -1.09 -21.46 11.22
C ASN A 367 -1.69 -21.25 9.81
N LEU A 368 -2.91 -20.72 9.76
CA LEU A 368 -3.68 -20.50 8.55
C LEU A 368 -3.03 -19.49 7.61
N ALA A 369 -2.71 -18.29 8.11
CA ALA A 369 -2.14 -17.22 7.30
C ALA A 369 -0.82 -17.66 6.64
N ALA A 370 0.10 -18.25 7.41
CA ALA A 370 1.35 -18.78 6.89
C ALA A 370 1.14 -19.85 5.80
N ASN A 371 0.19 -20.77 6.00
CA ASN A 371 -0.08 -21.81 5.01
C ASN A 371 -0.76 -21.26 3.74
N CYS A 372 -1.64 -20.26 3.84
CA CYS A 372 -2.19 -19.57 2.68
C CYS A 372 -1.10 -18.84 1.87
N ILE A 373 -0.18 -18.14 2.53
CA ILE A 373 0.95 -17.47 1.85
C ILE A 373 1.90 -18.52 1.26
N PHE A 374 2.10 -19.68 1.90
CA PHE A 374 2.92 -20.76 1.36
C PHE A 374 2.33 -21.37 0.09
N VAL A 375 1.01 -21.61 0.03
CA VAL A 375 0.32 -22.00 -1.21
C VAL A 375 0.58 -20.96 -2.31
N ARG A 376 0.46 -19.67 -1.99
CA ARG A 376 0.71 -18.59 -2.95
C ARG A 376 2.17 -18.54 -3.41
N ALA A 377 3.11 -18.69 -2.50
CA ALA A 377 4.54 -18.70 -2.82
C ALA A 377 4.89 -19.86 -3.75
N LEU A 378 4.37 -21.08 -3.50
CA LEU A 378 4.57 -22.23 -4.38
C LEU A 378 4.00 -22.00 -5.78
N GLN A 379 2.80 -21.41 -5.88
CA GLN A 379 2.20 -21.04 -7.18
C GLN A 379 3.08 -20.03 -7.92
N ARG A 380 3.56 -18.97 -7.24
CA ARG A 380 4.43 -17.97 -7.85
C ARG A 380 5.78 -18.53 -8.29
N MET A 381 6.36 -19.45 -7.50
CA MET A 381 7.58 -20.15 -7.88
C MET A 381 7.38 -21.04 -9.11
N ALA A 382 6.22 -21.73 -9.21
CA ALA A 382 5.86 -22.49 -10.41
C ALA A 382 5.73 -21.59 -11.64
N GLU A 383 5.06 -20.44 -11.52
CA GLU A 383 4.92 -19.47 -12.61
C GLU A 383 6.30 -18.91 -13.06
N LEU A 384 7.17 -18.51 -12.12
CA LEU A 384 8.55 -18.11 -12.46
C LEU A 384 9.33 -19.26 -13.13
N GLY A 385 9.16 -20.49 -12.64
CA GLY A 385 9.80 -21.66 -13.20
C GLY A 385 9.42 -21.88 -14.67
N GLN A 386 8.13 -21.70 -15.01
CA GLN A 386 7.65 -21.75 -16.39
C GLN A 386 8.29 -20.64 -17.25
N GLU A 387 8.28 -19.41 -16.75
CA GLU A 387 8.87 -18.24 -17.44
C GLU A 387 10.37 -18.39 -17.73
N LEU A 388 11.09 -19.07 -16.84
CA LEU A 388 12.53 -19.31 -16.95
C LEU A 388 12.88 -20.63 -17.65
N GLY A 389 11.89 -21.45 -18.03
CA GLY A 389 12.11 -22.76 -18.66
C GLY A 389 12.58 -23.87 -17.70
N GLU A 390 12.41 -23.70 -16.40
CA GLU A 390 12.73 -24.64 -15.32
C GLU A 390 11.60 -25.66 -15.10
N TRP A 391 11.18 -26.31 -16.19
CA TRP A 391 10.00 -27.18 -16.23
C TRP A 391 10.08 -28.41 -15.32
N ASP A 392 11.29 -28.81 -14.90
CA ASP A 392 11.52 -29.93 -13.97
C ASP A 392 11.00 -29.65 -12.56
N LYS A 393 10.94 -28.38 -12.13
CA LYS A 393 10.54 -27.96 -10.78
C LYS A 393 9.04 -27.65 -10.67
N VAL A 394 8.43 -27.27 -11.79
CA VAL A 394 7.02 -26.84 -11.87
C VAL A 394 6.04 -27.89 -11.32
N PRO A 395 6.14 -29.19 -11.64
CA PRO A 395 5.22 -30.20 -11.10
C PRO A 395 5.27 -30.29 -9.58
N LEU A 396 6.49 -30.32 -8.99
CA LEU A 396 6.67 -30.42 -7.54
C LEU A 396 5.99 -29.26 -6.82
N TRP A 397 6.24 -28.02 -7.23
CA TRP A 397 5.65 -26.85 -6.58
C TRP A 397 4.13 -26.78 -6.76
N THR A 398 3.63 -27.17 -7.94
CA THR A 398 2.18 -27.23 -8.22
C THR A 398 1.49 -28.28 -7.34
N ASP A 399 2.05 -29.49 -7.26
CA ASP A 399 1.51 -30.59 -6.46
C ASP A 399 1.53 -30.28 -4.96
N LEU A 400 2.61 -29.64 -4.48
CA LEU A 400 2.70 -29.15 -3.11
C LEU A 400 1.65 -28.08 -2.82
N ALA A 401 1.46 -27.10 -3.72
CA ALA A 401 0.47 -26.04 -3.54
C ALA A 401 -0.95 -26.62 -3.41
N ASN A 402 -1.31 -27.57 -4.28
CA ASN A 402 -2.60 -28.28 -4.23
C ASN A 402 -2.73 -29.10 -2.94
N SER A 403 -1.70 -29.86 -2.57
CA SER A 403 -1.73 -30.70 -1.36
C SER A 403 -1.88 -29.87 -0.08
N VAL A 404 -1.20 -28.71 0.01
CA VAL A 404 -1.32 -27.80 1.16
C VAL A 404 -2.70 -27.15 1.16
N LYS A 405 -3.24 -26.73 0.01
CA LYS A 405 -4.61 -26.20 -0.11
C LYS A 405 -5.65 -27.21 0.39
N ASP A 406 -5.54 -28.48 0.02
CA ASP A 406 -6.43 -29.55 0.48
C ASP A 406 -6.30 -29.76 1.99
N ALA A 407 -5.06 -29.74 2.50
CA ALA A 407 -4.80 -29.84 3.93
C ALA A 407 -5.41 -28.68 4.74
N ILE A 408 -5.34 -27.44 4.24
CA ILE A 408 -5.99 -26.27 4.87
C ILE A 408 -7.49 -26.51 4.97
N ASN A 409 -8.14 -26.90 3.86
CA ASN A 409 -9.58 -27.17 3.82
C ASN A 409 -9.99 -28.32 4.73
N PHE A 410 -9.19 -29.37 4.84
CA PHE A 410 -9.51 -30.51 5.68
C PHE A 410 -9.26 -30.28 7.17
N LYS A 411 -8.20 -29.52 7.52
CA LYS A 411 -7.75 -29.40 8.92
C LYS A 411 -8.24 -28.13 9.61
N LEU A 412 -8.35 -27.03 8.88
CA LEU A 412 -8.59 -25.71 9.46
C LEU A 412 -10.01 -25.21 9.23
N TRP A 413 -10.76 -25.72 8.24
CA TRP A 413 -12.15 -25.35 8.04
C TRP A 413 -13.02 -25.72 9.25
N ASP A 414 -13.80 -24.76 9.74
CA ASP A 414 -14.85 -24.98 10.73
C ASP A 414 -16.20 -24.70 10.07
N ASP A 415 -16.97 -25.78 9.85
CA ASP A 415 -18.26 -25.68 9.19
C ASP A 415 -19.32 -25.00 10.05
N GLY A 416 -19.20 -25.03 11.38
CA GLY A 416 -20.12 -24.32 12.28
C GLY A 416 -19.91 -22.81 12.20
N GLU A 417 -18.65 -22.38 12.18
CA GLU A 417 -18.28 -20.98 12.07
C GLU A 417 -18.39 -20.43 10.63
N GLY A 418 -18.38 -21.31 9.62
CA GLY A 418 -18.29 -20.91 8.21
C GLY A 418 -17.01 -20.16 7.89
N MET A 419 -15.95 -20.44 8.64
CA MET A 419 -14.63 -19.80 8.56
C MET A 419 -13.54 -20.82 8.89
N TYR A 420 -12.30 -20.49 8.57
CA TYR A 420 -11.14 -21.26 8.97
C TYR A 420 -10.66 -20.84 10.37
N ARG A 421 -10.24 -21.82 11.16
CA ARG A 421 -9.55 -21.62 12.43
C ARG A 421 -8.12 -21.18 12.20
N ASP A 422 -7.60 -20.40 13.14
CA ASP A 422 -6.28 -19.78 13.07
C ASP A 422 -5.15 -20.80 12.99
N ASN A 423 -5.28 -21.89 13.73
CA ASN A 423 -4.36 -23.02 13.70
C ASN A 423 -5.07 -24.29 14.21
N THR A 424 -4.40 -25.44 14.13
CA THR A 424 -5.02 -26.72 14.51
C THR A 424 -5.34 -26.88 15.99
N THR A 425 -4.86 -25.95 16.85
CA THR A 425 -5.05 -25.98 18.30
C THR A 425 -5.99 -24.89 18.83
N SER A 426 -6.34 -23.91 18.00
CA SER A 426 -7.19 -22.78 18.36
C SER A 426 -8.61 -22.95 17.79
N THR A 427 -9.56 -22.23 18.40
CA THR A 427 -10.92 -22.01 17.86
C THR A 427 -11.11 -20.59 17.32
N LEU A 428 -10.09 -19.74 17.41
CA LEU A 428 -10.09 -18.39 16.85
C LEU A 428 -10.26 -18.46 15.33
N THR A 429 -11.12 -17.62 14.76
CA THR A 429 -11.21 -17.41 13.30
C THR A 429 -10.56 -16.08 12.96
N PRO A 430 -9.29 -16.06 12.48
CA PRO A 430 -8.53 -14.83 12.34
C PRO A 430 -8.99 -14.05 11.11
N GLN A 431 -8.81 -12.73 11.12
CA GLN A 431 -9.13 -11.87 9.98
C GLN A 431 -8.14 -12.11 8.83
N ASP A 432 -6.84 -12.14 9.13
CA ASP A 432 -5.76 -12.27 8.14
C ASP A 432 -5.86 -13.56 7.32
N GLY A 433 -5.84 -14.73 7.97
CA GLY A 433 -5.80 -16.03 7.34
C GLY A 433 -7.10 -16.32 6.56
N ASN A 434 -8.25 -15.88 7.06
CA ASN A 434 -9.51 -16.01 6.32
C ASN A 434 -9.57 -15.11 5.09
N SER A 435 -9.07 -13.88 5.20
CA SER A 435 -8.96 -12.97 4.05
C SER A 435 -8.01 -13.52 3.00
N LEU A 436 -6.84 -14.02 3.40
CA LEU A 436 -5.86 -14.65 2.51
C LEU A 436 -6.39 -15.94 1.88
N ALA A 437 -7.15 -16.76 2.63
CA ALA A 437 -7.74 -17.99 2.10
C ALA A 437 -8.70 -17.70 0.93
N VAL A 438 -9.47 -16.62 1.01
CA VAL A 438 -10.35 -16.21 -0.08
C VAL A 438 -9.57 -15.52 -1.20
N TRP A 439 -8.73 -14.54 -0.87
CA TRP A 439 -7.96 -13.79 -1.88
C TRP A 439 -7.06 -14.70 -2.74
N PHE A 440 -6.42 -15.70 -2.14
CA PHE A 440 -5.59 -16.67 -2.85
C PHE A 440 -6.35 -17.90 -3.35
N ARG A 441 -7.69 -17.88 -3.27
CA ARG A 441 -8.56 -18.96 -3.76
C ARG A 441 -8.18 -20.33 -3.17
N VAL A 442 -7.83 -20.34 -1.89
CA VAL A 442 -7.63 -21.55 -1.09
C VAL A 442 -8.98 -22.17 -0.74
N THR A 443 -10.04 -21.38 -0.66
CA THR A 443 -11.42 -21.91 -0.64
C THR A 443 -11.65 -22.85 -1.84
N ASP A 444 -12.34 -23.95 -1.59
CA ASP A 444 -12.64 -24.99 -2.58
C ASP A 444 -13.98 -24.79 -3.30
N SER A 445 -14.77 -23.78 -2.91
CA SER A 445 -16.00 -23.39 -3.59
C SER A 445 -16.31 -21.89 -3.43
N GLN A 446 -17.16 -21.36 -4.30
CA GLN A 446 -17.64 -19.97 -4.22
C GLN A 446 -18.53 -19.76 -3.00
N GLU A 447 -19.34 -20.75 -2.63
CA GLU A 447 -20.18 -20.72 -1.42
C GLU A 447 -19.31 -20.61 -0.17
N LYS A 448 -18.19 -21.35 -0.11
CA LYS A 448 -17.24 -21.24 0.99
C LYS A 448 -16.62 -19.84 1.08
N ALA A 449 -16.21 -19.27 -0.06
CA ALA A 449 -15.71 -17.90 -0.12
C ALA A 449 -16.76 -16.87 0.36
N ALA A 450 -18.01 -17.00 -0.07
CA ALA A 450 -19.12 -16.14 0.36
C ALA A 450 -19.43 -16.27 1.86
N ARG A 451 -19.33 -17.48 2.42
CA ARG A 451 -19.46 -17.73 3.87
C ARG A 451 -18.35 -17.04 4.66
N VAL A 452 -17.10 -17.20 4.25
CA VAL A 452 -15.96 -16.52 4.90
C VAL A 452 -16.11 -15.01 4.83
N SER A 453 -16.41 -14.48 3.64
CA SER A 453 -16.69 -13.06 3.43
C SER A 453 -17.77 -12.55 4.38
N SER A 454 -18.80 -13.35 4.66
CA SER A 454 -19.91 -12.98 5.55
C SER A 454 -19.51 -13.09 7.02
N GLY A 455 -18.71 -14.09 7.37
CA GLY A 455 -18.15 -14.27 8.69
C GLY A 455 -17.20 -13.14 9.10
N LEU A 456 -16.40 -12.60 8.18
CA LEU A 456 -15.49 -11.48 8.42
C LEU A 456 -16.21 -10.22 8.93
N LYS A 457 -17.46 -9.98 8.50
CA LYS A 457 -18.28 -8.85 9.00
C LYS A 457 -18.54 -8.91 10.51
N ARG A 458 -18.40 -10.07 11.16
CA ARG A 458 -18.56 -10.18 12.62
C ARG A 458 -17.50 -9.39 13.39
N ASN A 459 -16.39 -9.08 12.73
CA ASN A 459 -15.30 -8.29 13.29
C ASN A 459 -15.52 -6.77 13.13
N TRP A 460 -16.57 -6.36 12.39
CA TRP A 460 -16.81 -4.95 12.12
C TRP A 460 -17.46 -4.26 13.32
N ASN A 461 -16.95 -3.08 13.66
CA ASN A 461 -17.55 -2.15 14.61
C ASN A 461 -17.70 -0.76 13.97
N ASP A 462 -17.99 0.26 14.78
CA ASP A 462 -18.20 1.64 14.32
C ASP A 462 -16.99 2.28 13.62
N PHE A 463 -15.80 1.68 13.75
CA PHE A 463 -14.54 2.27 13.32
C PHE A 463 -13.82 1.45 12.26
N GLY A 464 -14.20 0.20 12.01
CA GLY A 464 -13.51 -0.70 11.08
C GLY A 464 -13.63 -2.16 11.47
N THR A 465 -12.72 -2.98 10.97
CA THR A 465 -12.65 -4.43 11.25
C THR A 465 -11.58 -4.71 12.31
N VAL A 466 -12.02 -5.21 13.46
CA VAL A 466 -11.15 -5.51 14.60
C VAL A 466 -10.53 -6.89 14.41
N ALA A 467 -9.21 -6.95 14.27
CA ALA A 467 -8.50 -8.19 14.08
C ALA A 467 -8.55 -9.07 15.36
N PRO A 468 -9.17 -10.27 15.30
CA PRO A 468 -9.26 -11.17 16.46
C PRO A 468 -7.92 -11.75 16.92
N GLU A 469 -6.94 -11.83 16.01
CA GLU A 469 -5.60 -12.41 16.24
C GLU A 469 -4.59 -11.48 16.90
N VAL A 470 -4.99 -10.27 17.29
CA VAL A 470 -4.14 -9.32 18.04
C VAL A 470 -4.44 -9.42 19.53
N GLU A 471 -3.42 -9.21 20.38
CA GLU A 471 -3.59 -9.26 21.83
C GLU A 471 -4.74 -8.35 22.30
N SER A 472 -5.48 -8.83 23.30
CA SER A 472 -6.59 -8.09 23.88
C SER A 472 -6.10 -6.71 24.35
N PRO A 473 -6.73 -5.63 23.88
CA PRO A 473 -8.14 -5.64 23.52
C PRO A 473 -8.44 -5.49 22.02
N GLY A 474 -7.50 -5.75 21.11
CA GLY A 474 -7.72 -5.79 19.66
C GLY A 474 -7.46 -4.47 18.92
N MET A 475 -7.16 -4.57 17.61
CA MET A 475 -6.68 -3.48 16.75
C MET A 475 -7.41 -3.49 15.40
N ILE A 476 -7.49 -2.33 14.75
CA ILE A 476 -7.92 -2.21 13.35
C ILE A 476 -6.66 -1.97 12.50
N SER A 477 -6.29 -2.98 11.72
CA SER A 477 -5.12 -2.94 10.84
C SER A 477 -5.53 -2.58 9.41
N THR A 478 -5.03 -1.47 8.85
CA THR A 478 -5.30 -1.14 7.44
C THR A 478 -4.65 -2.13 6.48
N PHE A 479 -3.56 -2.78 6.91
CA PHE A 479 -2.88 -3.84 6.17
C PHE A 479 -3.80 -5.04 5.97
N ILE A 480 -4.30 -5.63 7.07
CA ILE A 480 -5.15 -6.82 7.01
C ILE A 480 -6.52 -6.50 6.41
N SER A 481 -7.04 -5.32 6.68
CA SER A 481 -8.27 -4.85 6.03
C SER A 481 -8.09 -4.72 4.51
N GLY A 482 -6.88 -4.42 4.02
CA GLY A 482 -6.55 -4.48 2.60
C GLY A 482 -6.70 -5.89 2.01
N PHE A 483 -6.32 -6.93 2.75
CA PHE A 483 -6.59 -8.32 2.35
C PHE A 483 -8.09 -8.63 2.36
N GLU A 484 -8.81 -8.13 3.36
CA GLU A 484 -10.27 -8.30 3.47
C GLU A 484 -11.02 -7.65 2.29
N LEU A 485 -10.58 -6.47 1.82
CA LEU A 485 -11.12 -5.87 0.59
C LEU A 485 -10.98 -6.82 -0.61
N LEU A 486 -9.79 -7.38 -0.79
CA LEU A 486 -9.50 -8.31 -1.89
C LEU A 486 -10.30 -9.61 -1.75
N ALA A 487 -10.49 -10.09 -0.53
CA ALA A 487 -11.31 -11.26 -0.22
C ALA A 487 -12.79 -11.03 -0.58
N HIS A 488 -13.38 -9.88 -0.24
CA HIS A 488 -14.76 -9.57 -0.59
C HIS A 488 -14.99 -9.55 -2.10
N PHE A 489 -14.06 -8.97 -2.88
CA PHE A 489 -14.14 -9.02 -4.33
C PHE A 489 -14.02 -10.45 -4.89
N GLU A 490 -13.06 -11.25 -4.43
CA GLU A 490 -12.93 -12.64 -4.90
C GLU A 490 -14.13 -13.52 -4.45
N ALA A 491 -14.81 -13.17 -3.35
CA ALA A 491 -16.05 -13.81 -2.91
C ALA A 491 -17.31 -13.37 -3.68
N GLY A 492 -17.21 -12.44 -4.65
CA GLY A 492 -18.37 -11.91 -5.38
C GLY A 492 -19.20 -10.90 -4.57
N GLU A 493 -18.64 -10.37 -3.47
CA GLU A 493 -19.30 -9.48 -2.51
C GLU A 493 -18.74 -8.05 -2.63
N ALA A 494 -18.66 -7.53 -3.85
CA ALA A 494 -18.00 -6.26 -4.17
C ALA A 494 -18.50 -5.06 -3.32
N GLN A 495 -19.81 -4.96 -3.06
CA GLN A 495 -20.37 -3.88 -2.24
C GLN A 495 -19.78 -3.87 -0.84
N ARG A 496 -19.52 -5.05 -0.26
CA ARG A 496 -18.95 -5.19 1.09
C ARG A 496 -17.55 -4.58 1.17
N ALA A 497 -16.77 -4.67 0.09
CA ALA A 497 -15.48 -4.01 0.03
C ALA A 497 -15.63 -2.48 0.05
N LEU A 498 -16.60 -1.91 -0.70
CA LEU A 498 -16.84 -0.46 -0.68
C LEU A 498 -17.36 0.01 0.68
N ASP A 499 -18.26 -0.75 1.30
CA ASP A 499 -18.75 -0.49 2.65
C ASP A 499 -17.59 -0.43 3.66
N LEU A 500 -16.64 -1.38 3.57
CA LEU A 500 -15.45 -1.40 4.43
C LEU A 500 -14.50 -0.21 4.14
N ILE A 501 -14.35 0.20 2.87
CA ILE A 501 -13.62 1.43 2.51
C ILE A 501 -14.23 2.64 3.22
N HIS A 502 -15.55 2.78 3.14
CA HIS A 502 -16.27 3.87 3.80
C HIS A 502 -16.21 3.80 5.32
N LEU A 503 -16.31 2.61 5.90
CA LEU A 503 -16.27 2.40 7.34
C LEU A 503 -14.89 2.74 7.92
N LEU A 504 -13.84 2.05 7.45
CA LEU A 504 -12.51 2.13 8.03
C LEU A 504 -11.77 3.38 7.57
N TRP A 505 -11.53 3.49 6.26
CA TRP A 505 -10.76 4.61 5.72
C TRP A 505 -11.55 5.91 5.83
N GLY A 506 -12.89 5.86 5.68
CA GLY A 506 -13.75 7.03 5.88
C GLY A 506 -13.77 7.50 7.34
N TYR A 507 -13.73 6.60 8.32
CA TYR A 507 -13.58 6.98 9.72
C TYR A 507 -12.26 7.71 9.95
N VAL A 508 -11.12 7.09 9.63
CA VAL A 508 -9.82 7.67 9.98
C VAL A 508 -9.52 8.95 9.20
N TRP A 509 -10.03 9.07 7.96
CA TRP A 509 -9.98 10.30 7.18
C TRP A 509 -10.63 11.50 7.90
N ASN A 510 -11.70 11.25 8.65
CA ASN A 510 -12.47 12.28 9.37
C ASN A 510 -12.14 12.36 10.87
N SER A 511 -11.26 11.48 11.36
CA SER A 511 -10.87 11.45 12.77
C SER A 511 -10.10 12.72 13.20
N PRO A 512 -10.09 13.08 14.50
CA PRO A 512 -9.32 14.20 15.02
C PRO A 512 -7.80 14.11 14.78
N TYR A 513 -7.27 12.92 14.50
CA TYR A 513 -5.85 12.71 14.19
C TYR A 513 -5.59 12.53 12.68
N GLY A 514 -6.63 12.39 11.86
CA GLY A 514 -6.52 12.20 10.41
C GLY A 514 -5.78 13.34 9.71
N VAL A 515 -4.92 12.97 8.74
CA VAL A 515 -4.05 13.92 8.01
C VAL A 515 -4.66 14.34 6.66
N GLN A 516 -5.63 13.59 6.15
CA GLN A 516 -6.38 13.92 4.92
C GLN A 516 -5.52 14.13 3.66
N SER A 517 -4.39 13.43 3.59
CA SER A 517 -3.52 13.42 2.41
C SER A 517 -2.83 12.07 2.19
N SER A 518 -2.56 11.33 3.27
CA SER A 518 -1.91 10.02 3.27
C SER A 518 -2.64 9.07 4.21
N LEU A 519 -2.28 7.78 4.17
CA LEU A 519 -2.97 6.71 4.85
C LEU A 519 -2.20 6.23 6.08
N ILE A 520 -2.95 6.03 7.17
CA ILE A 520 -2.41 5.61 8.47
C ILE A 520 -2.10 4.12 8.48
N GLU A 521 -1.11 3.74 9.26
CA GLU A 521 -0.71 2.38 9.54
C GLU A 521 -1.85 1.52 10.14
N GLY A 522 -2.55 2.05 11.14
CA GLY A 522 -3.66 1.40 11.83
C GLY A 522 -4.03 2.18 13.09
N TYR A 523 -4.98 1.67 13.85
CA TYR A 523 -5.46 2.33 15.06
C TYR A 523 -6.22 1.36 15.96
N TYR A 524 -6.56 1.82 17.14
CA TYR A 524 -7.16 0.98 18.15
C TYR A 524 -8.64 0.71 17.86
N LYS A 525 -9.16 -0.41 18.38
CA LYS A 525 -10.54 -0.82 18.12
C LYS A 525 -11.62 0.18 18.55
N ASP A 526 -11.31 1.15 19.41
CA ASP A 526 -12.27 2.19 19.83
C ASP A 526 -12.13 3.50 19.02
N GLY A 527 -11.36 3.46 17.94
CA GLY A 527 -11.13 4.58 17.05
C GLY A 527 -10.06 5.57 17.52
N ARG A 528 -9.42 5.38 18.68
CA ARG A 528 -8.30 6.25 19.07
C ARG A 528 -7.03 5.91 18.28
N CYS A 529 -6.23 6.95 18.03
CA CYS A 529 -4.85 6.84 17.57
C CYS A 529 -4.00 6.17 18.66
N TYR A 530 -3.94 4.85 18.67
CA TYR A 530 -3.20 4.05 19.65
C TYR A 530 -2.92 2.64 19.12
N TYR A 531 -1.77 2.06 19.48
CA TYR A 531 -1.42 0.65 19.30
C TYR A 531 -1.13 0.04 20.68
N PRO A 532 -1.51 -1.22 20.92
CA PRO A 532 -1.31 -1.89 22.20
C PRO A 532 0.12 -2.41 22.43
N PHE A 533 1.18 -1.64 22.11
CA PHE A 533 2.56 -2.03 22.44
C PHE A 533 2.91 -1.69 23.91
N GLN A 534 3.76 -2.49 24.58
CA GLN A 534 4.03 -2.34 26.03
C GLN A 534 4.76 -1.04 26.43
N ALA A 535 5.48 -0.37 25.53
CA ALA A 535 6.24 0.87 25.76
C ALA A 535 5.77 2.04 24.89
N TYR A 536 4.47 2.07 24.60
CA TYR A 536 3.95 2.75 23.43
C TYR A 536 3.67 4.25 23.58
N ASP A 537 4.08 5.02 22.57
CA ASP A 537 3.72 6.41 22.34
C ASP A 537 2.85 6.51 21.06
N PRO A 538 1.61 7.03 21.14
CA PRO A 538 0.73 7.23 19.98
C PRO A 538 1.33 8.03 18.83
N SER A 539 2.28 8.92 19.13
CA SER A 539 2.96 9.71 18.09
C SER A 539 3.87 8.86 17.21
N TYR A 540 4.13 7.60 17.57
CA TYR A 540 4.87 6.64 16.76
C TYR A 540 4.03 6.05 15.62
N ILE A 541 2.68 6.09 15.63
CA ILE A 541 1.89 5.56 14.49
C ILE A 541 2.23 6.33 13.23
N SER A 542 2.58 5.63 12.16
CA SER A 542 2.83 6.28 10.88
C SER A 542 1.51 6.72 10.25
N HIS A 543 1.42 7.98 9.84
CA HIS A 543 0.30 8.50 9.04
C HIS A 543 0.56 8.46 7.54
N ALA A 544 1.66 7.82 7.13
CA ALA A 544 2.04 7.59 5.76
C ALA A 544 2.66 6.18 5.62
N HIS A 545 1.80 5.15 5.69
CA HIS A 545 2.20 3.75 5.62
C HIS A 545 1.61 3.06 4.36
N PRO A 546 2.42 2.67 3.35
CA PRO A 546 1.92 2.13 2.09
C PRO A 546 1.14 0.84 2.20
N TRP A 547 1.28 0.06 3.27
CA TRP A 547 0.45 -1.15 3.46
C TRP A 547 -1.05 -0.84 3.57
N ALA A 548 -1.42 0.43 3.78
CA ALA A 548 -2.79 0.89 3.94
C ALA A 548 -3.49 1.14 2.61
N SER A 549 -2.77 0.97 1.49
CA SER A 549 -3.18 1.35 0.14
C SER A 549 -4.08 0.32 -0.57
N GLY A 550 -4.69 -0.62 0.16
CA GLY A 550 -5.70 -1.55 -0.36
C GLY A 550 -6.79 -0.90 -1.24
N PRO A 551 -7.37 0.26 -0.87
CA PRO A 551 -8.35 0.96 -1.71
C PRO A 551 -7.79 1.34 -3.10
N SER A 552 -6.52 1.75 -3.17
CA SER A 552 -5.89 2.12 -4.45
C SER A 552 -5.72 0.93 -5.40
N ILE A 553 -5.68 -0.29 -4.87
CA ILE A 553 -5.69 -1.52 -5.67
C ILE A 553 -7.10 -1.78 -6.18
N VAL A 554 -8.04 -2.00 -5.26
CA VAL A 554 -9.34 -2.61 -5.60
C VAL A 554 -10.23 -1.70 -6.44
N LEU A 555 -10.10 -0.38 -6.32
CA LEU A 555 -10.89 0.56 -7.13
C LEU A 555 -10.51 0.50 -8.62
N SER A 556 -9.22 0.41 -8.96
CA SER A 556 -8.78 0.24 -10.36
C SER A 556 -8.89 -1.22 -10.83
N ARG A 557 -8.42 -2.15 -10.00
CA ARG A 557 -8.30 -3.58 -10.34
C ARG A 557 -9.63 -4.32 -10.36
N ASN A 558 -10.56 -3.98 -9.47
CA ASN A 558 -11.78 -4.76 -9.24
C ASN A 558 -13.04 -3.97 -9.59
N VAL A 559 -13.19 -2.71 -9.14
CA VAL A 559 -14.38 -1.91 -9.50
C VAL A 559 -14.42 -1.61 -10.99
N VAL A 560 -13.32 -1.10 -11.56
CA VAL A 560 -13.21 -0.90 -13.02
C VAL A 560 -12.76 -2.17 -13.74
N GLY A 561 -12.09 -3.08 -13.03
CA GLY A 561 -11.78 -4.42 -13.55
C GLY A 561 -10.53 -4.53 -14.39
N LEU A 562 -9.59 -3.57 -14.29
CA LEU A 562 -8.40 -3.52 -15.15
C LEU A 562 -7.31 -4.48 -14.67
N ARG A 563 -6.80 -5.35 -15.54
CA ARG A 563 -5.60 -6.18 -15.27
C ARG A 563 -4.83 -6.44 -16.56
N PHE A 564 -3.50 -6.43 -16.48
CA PHE A 564 -2.68 -7.19 -17.43
C PHE A 564 -2.64 -8.66 -16.99
N THR A 565 -2.55 -9.59 -17.94
CA THR A 565 -2.69 -11.03 -17.68
C THR A 565 -1.45 -11.86 -17.99
N ASN A 566 -0.40 -11.25 -18.53
CA ASN A 566 0.94 -11.83 -18.65
C ASN A 566 2.02 -10.82 -18.29
N ALA A 567 3.23 -11.31 -18.00
CA ALA A 567 4.33 -10.49 -17.49
C ALA A 567 4.79 -9.44 -18.51
N GLU A 568 4.74 -9.72 -19.82
CA GLU A 568 5.10 -8.76 -20.86
C GLU A 568 4.02 -7.68 -21.10
N HIS A 569 2.89 -7.77 -20.40
CA HIS A 569 1.74 -6.85 -20.53
C HIS A 569 1.18 -6.75 -21.95
N THR A 570 1.28 -7.84 -22.74
CA THR A 570 0.70 -7.93 -24.09
C THR A 570 -0.72 -8.48 -24.10
N THR A 571 -1.18 -9.02 -22.98
CA THR A 571 -2.55 -9.49 -22.77
C THR A 571 -3.19 -8.78 -21.58
N TRP A 572 -4.50 -8.55 -21.66
CA TRP A 572 -5.26 -7.86 -20.61
C TRP A 572 -6.66 -8.43 -20.39
N SER A 573 -7.25 -8.09 -19.25
CA SER A 573 -8.66 -8.30 -18.97
C SER A 573 -9.32 -7.03 -18.44
N VAL A 574 -10.57 -6.79 -18.85
CA VAL A 574 -11.45 -5.76 -18.29
C VAL A 574 -12.72 -6.44 -17.78
N ILE A 575 -12.80 -6.67 -16.47
CA ILE A 575 -13.93 -7.38 -15.83
C ILE A 575 -14.45 -6.51 -14.67
N PRO A 576 -15.28 -5.49 -14.96
CA PRO A 576 -15.75 -4.53 -13.95
C PRO A 576 -16.79 -5.12 -13.00
N GLU A 577 -16.81 -4.64 -11.76
CA GLU A 577 -17.86 -4.94 -10.78
C GLU A 577 -18.87 -3.78 -10.72
N ALA A 578 -19.84 -3.79 -11.65
CA ALA A 578 -20.85 -2.74 -11.74
C ALA A 578 -22.05 -2.94 -10.78
N LYS A 579 -22.11 -4.06 -10.05
CA LYS A 579 -23.15 -4.33 -9.01
C LYS A 579 -22.78 -3.71 -7.66
N VAL A 580 -22.43 -2.43 -7.70
CA VAL A 580 -22.09 -1.62 -6.52
C VAL A 580 -22.84 -0.29 -6.56
N ASP A 581 -22.84 0.42 -5.44
CA ASP A 581 -23.45 1.73 -5.21
C ASP A 581 -22.70 2.91 -5.89
N LEU A 582 -22.32 2.72 -7.16
CA LEU A 582 -21.74 3.74 -8.01
C LEU A 582 -22.53 3.84 -9.32
N ASP A 583 -22.69 5.07 -9.82
CA ASP A 583 -23.33 5.35 -11.11
C ASP A 583 -22.33 5.16 -12.25
N TYR A 584 -21.07 5.51 -12.03
CA TYR A 584 -19.99 5.33 -12.98
C TYR A 584 -18.64 5.18 -12.29
N ALA A 585 -17.71 4.52 -12.97
CA ALA A 585 -16.30 4.47 -12.58
C ALA A 585 -15.42 4.40 -13.83
N VAL A 586 -14.26 5.06 -13.79
CA VAL A 586 -13.26 5.11 -14.85
C VAL A 586 -11.89 4.99 -14.22
N ALA A 587 -11.02 4.18 -14.81
CA ALA A 587 -9.63 4.06 -14.36
C ALA A 587 -8.69 3.83 -15.54
N GLY A 588 -7.40 4.05 -15.28
CA GLY A 588 -6.33 3.64 -16.17
C GLY A 588 -5.18 3.02 -15.39
N VAL A 589 -4.50 2.06 -16.02
CA VAL A 589 -3.28 1.43 -15.51
C VAL A 589 -2.26 1.30 -16.67
N SER A 590 -1.05 1.78 -16.43
CA SER A 590 0.03 1.67 -17.42
C SER A 590 0.69 0.29 -17.36
N SER A 591 1.05 -0.22 -18.53
CA SER A 591 2.03 -1.31 -18.66
C SER A 591 3.43 -0.81 -18.24
N SER A 592 4.33 -1.76 -18.02
CA SER A 592 5.76 -1.53 -17.75
C SER A 592 6.46 -0.61 -18.77
N ASN A 593 6.02 -0.60 -20.04
CA ASN A 593 6.56 0.29 -21.09
C ASN A 593 5.82 1.64 -21.21
N GLY A 594 4.86 1.92 -20.31
CA GLY A 594 4.14 3.19 -20.22
C GLY A 594 2.87 3.30 -21.07
N GLN A 595 2.49 2.26 -21.82
CA GLN A 595 1.22 2.26 -22.54
C GLN A 595 0.03 2.12 -21.59
N LEU A 596 -1.00 2.94 -21.77
CA LEU A 596 -2.12 3.02 -20.83
C LEU A 596 -3.29 2.17 -21.28
N LEU A 597 -3.66 1.17 -20.47
CA LEU A 597 -4.95 0.49 -20.55
C LEU A 597 -5.97 1.32 -19.76
N THR A 598 -7.05 1.76 -20.41
CA THR A 598 -8.11 2.55 -19.77
C THR A 598 -9.45 1.87 -19.97
N SER A 599 -10.30 1.88 -18.93
CA SER A 599 -11.70 1.52 -19.06
C SER A 599 -12.58 2.38 -18.16
N GLY A 600 -13.85 2.50 -18.54
CA GLY A 600 -14.87 3.01 -17.65
C GLY A 600 -16.22 2.39 -17.97
N TRP A 601 -17.10 2.41 -16.99
CA TRP A 601 -18.48 1.97 -17.12
C TRP A 601 -19.46 2.99 -16.54
N SER A 602 -20.69 3.00 -17.04
CA SER A 602 -21.77 3.90 -16.61
C SER A 602 -23.12 3.20 -16.59
N LYS A 603 -23.86 3.40 -15.50
CA LYS A 603 -25.24 2.97 -15.24
C LYS A 603 -26.19 4.17 -15.07
N THR A 604 -25.87 5.32 -15.67
CA THR A 604 -26.68 6.56 -15.54
C THR A 604 -28.09 6.46 -16.14
N SER A 605 -28.39 5.36 -16.83
CA SER A 605 -29.70 5.01 -17.37
C SER A 605 -30.16 3.69 -16.75
N PRO A 606 -31.44 3.56 -16.33
CA PRO A 606 -31.91 2.34 -15.68
C PRO A 606 -32.13 1.17 -16.65
N TRP A 607 -32.10 1.42 -17.96
CA TRP A 607 -32.27 0.40 -19.00
C TRP A 607 -30.98 0.11 -19.78
N SER A 608 -29.83 0.66 -19.36
CA SER A 608 -28.57 0.40 -20.07
C SER A 608 -27.33 0.45 -19.21
N LEU A 609 -26.32 -0.30 -19.66
CA LEU A 609 -24.96 -0.28 -19.15
C LEU A 609 -24.01 0.05 -20.31
N GLU A 610 -23.18 1.08 -20.14
CA GLU A 610 -22.18 1.48 -21.13
C GLU A 610 -20.79 1.13 -20.59
N LEU A 611 -19.95 0.49 -21.39
CA LEU A 611 -18.53 0.28 -21.12
C LEU A 611 -17.70 0.87 -22.26
N ALA A 612 -16.64 1.57 -21.93
CA ALA A 612 -15.63 2.04 -22.87
C ALA A 612 -14.26 1.48 -22.48
N ILE A 613 -13.50 1.04 -23.46
CA ILE A 613 -12.13 0.52 -23.29
C ILE A 613 -11.23 1.18 -24.31
N LYS A 614 -10.05 1.60 -23.87
CA LYS A 614 -8.92 1.97 -24.73
C LYS A 614 -7.77 1.01 -24.43
N ALA A 615 -7.60 0.03 -25.31
CA ALA A 615 -6.59 -1.01 -25.22
C ALA A 615 -5.26 -0.55 -25.85
N PRO A 616 -4.11 -0.85 -25.21
CA PRO A 616 -2.78 -0.53 -25.75
C PRO A 616 -2.50 -1.15 -27.12
N ALA A 617 -1.63 -0.52 -27.90
CA ALA A 617 -1.17 -1.06 -29.18
C ALA A 617 -0.33 -2.34 -28.99
N GLY A 618 -0.50 -3.32 -29.87
CA GLY A 618 0.14 -4.63 -29.86
C GLY A 618 -0.48 -5.62 -28.87
N THR A 619 -1.65 -5.29 -28.30
CA THR A 619 -2.27 -6.10 -27.24
C THR A 619 -3.63 -6.65 -27.61
N HIS A 620 -4.07 -7.68 -26.90
CA HIS A 620 -5.41 -8.23 -27.00
C HIS A 620 -5.89 -8.72 -25.63
N GLY A 621 -7.19 -8.91 -25.46
CA GLY A 621 -7.71 -9.27 -24.15
C GLY A 621 -9.15 -9.72 -24.13
N VAL A 622 -9.61 -9.92 -22.89
CA VAL A 622 -10.96 -10.42 -22.58
C VAL A 622 -11.74 -9.36 -21.82
N VAL A 623 -13.02 -9.23 -22.14
CA VAL A 623 -13.95 -8.36 -21.41
C VAL A 623 -15.02 -9.19 -20.73
N GLY A 624 -15.29 -8.92 -19.45
CA GLY A 624 -16.45 -9.45 -18.75
C GLY A 624 -17.54 -8.39 -18.66
N VAL A 625 -18.66 -8.59 -19.34
CA VAL A 625 -19.82 -7.69 -19.28
C VAL A 625 -20.68 -8.04 -18.08
N PRO A 626 -20.86 -7.14 -17.09
CA PRO A 626 -21.66 -7.41 -15.89
C PRO A 626 -23.12 -7.73 -16.21
N VAL A 627 -23.64 -8.79 -15.60
CA VAL A 627 -25.05 -9.18 -15.72
C VAL A 627 -25.90 -8.37 -14.75
N LEU A 628 -26.44 -7.22 -15.18
CA LEU A 628 -27.27 -6.33 -14.34
C LEU A 628 -28.78 -6.56 -14.44
N TRP A 629 -29.23 -7.37 -15.40
CA TRP A 629 -30.63 -7.68 -15.64
C TRP A 629 -31.11 -8.87 -14.79
N ASN A 630 -32.42 -8.95 -14.57
CA ASN A 630 -33.05 -10.06 -13.85
C ASN A 630 -33.47 -11.20 -14.80
N GLU A 631 -34.00 -12.29 -14.23
CA GLU A 631 -34.39 -13.49 -14.98
C GLU A 631 -35.51 -13.29 -16.00
N ALA A 632 -36.34 -12.25 -15.85
CA ALA A 632 -37.45 -11.95 -16.75
C ALA A 632 -37.07 -10.93 -17.85
N GLN A 633 -36.00 -10.16 -17.64
CA GLN A 633 -35.60 -9.10 -18.56
C GLN A 633 -34.88 -9.63 -19.79
N SER A 634 -35.24 -9.07 -20.95
CA SER A 634 -34.48 -9.24 -22.18
C SER A 634 -33.25 -8.34 -22.17
N TYR A 635 -32.15 -8.80 -22.78
CA TYR A 635 -30.94 -8.01 -22.94
C TYR A 635 -30.37 -8.10 -24.35
N GLU A 636 -29.68 -7.05 -24.76
CA GLU A 636 -28.89 -6.99 -25.99
C GLU A 636 -27.54 -6.35 -25.71
N VAL A 637 -26.45 -7.03 -26.10
CA VAL A 637 -25.08 -6.50 -26.04
C VAL A 637 -24.62 -6.14 -27.44
N ARG A 638 -24.13 -4.91 -27.59
CA ARG A 638 -23.51 -4.41 -28.82
C ARG A 638 -22.06 -4.04 -28.57
N ILE A 639 -21.19 -4.36 -29.51
CA ILE A 639 -19.80 -3.89 -29.54
C ILE A 639 -19.63 -3.01 -30.77
N ASN A 640 -19.15 -1.78 -30.57
CA ASN A 640 -18.93 -0.79 -31.64
C ASN A 640 -20.18 -0.62 -32.55
N GLY A 641 -21.37 -0.69 -31.95
CA GLY A 641 -22.67 -0.57 -32.62
C GLY A 641 -23.22 -1.87 -33.23
N GLN A 642 -22.41 -2.92 -33.36
CA GLN A 642 -22.82 -4.23 -33.88
C GLN A 642 -23.38 -5.10 -32.76
N LYS A 643 -24.54 -5.69 -32.98
CA LYS A 643 -25.15 -6.65 -32.05
C LYS A 643 -24.33 -7.93 -32.03
N ILE A 644 -23.90 -8.35 -30.84
CA ILE A 644 -23.09 -9.56 -30.67
C ILE A 644 -23.91 -10.67 -29.98
N ILE A 645 -24.71 -10.30 -28.98
CA ILE A 645 -25.54 -11.26 -28.26
C ILE A 645 -26.85 -10.64 -27.79
N SER A 646 -27.90 -11.46 -27.72
CA SER A 646 -29.14 -11.12 -27.00
C SER A 646 -29.73 -12.36 -26.33
N GLY A 647 -30.54 -12.14 -25.31
CA GLY A 647 -31.20 -13.21 -24.57
C GLY A 647 -32.24 -12.70 -23.59
N VAL A 648 -32.73 -13.60 -22.74
CA VAL A 648 -33.66 -13.30 -21.63
C VAL A 648 -33.14 -13.99 -20.39
N GLY A 649 -33.00 -13.25 -19.29
CA GLY A 649 -32.48 -13.78 -18.04
C GLY A 649 -31.11 -14.43 -18.20
N ASN A 650 -31.05 -15.74 -17.95
CA ASN A 650 -29.82 -16.54 -18.07
C ASN A 650 -29.64 -17.20 -19.44
N GLU A 651 -30.64 -17.15 -20.33
CA GLU A 651 -30.60 -17.80 -21.64
C GLU A 651 -29.91 -16.92 -22.70
N LEU A 652 -29.21 -17.58 -23.64
CA LEU A 652 -28.61 -16.95 -24.83
C LEU A 652 -29.48 -17.29 -26.05
N ALA A 653 -30.03 -16.30 -26.74
CA ALA A 653 -30.93 -16.52 -27.87
C ALA A 653 -30.20 -16.48 -29.23
N SER A 654 -29.10 -15.73 -29.36
CA SER A 654 -28.32 -15.62 -30.61
C SER A 654 -26.90 -15.10 -30.36
N VAL A 655 -25.87 -15.73 -30.94
CA VAL A 655 -24.49 -15.24 -31.00
C VAL A 655 -24.16 -14.96 -32.47
N ASP A 656 -23.78 -13.72 -32.80
CA ASP A 656 -23.33 -13.36 -34.15
C ASP A 656 -21.81 -13.50 -34.29
N SER A 657 -21.29 -13.66 -35.51
CA SER A 657 -19.94 -14.18 -35.82
C SER A 657 -18.75 -13.22 -35.57
N PHE A 658 -18.88 -12.22 -34.70
CA PHE A 658 -17.79 -11.30 -34.35
C PHE A 658 -17.27 -11.59 -32.93
N GLY A 659 -16.06 -12.15 -32.84
CA GLY A 659 -15.44 -12.56 -31.60
C GLY A 659 -15.96 -13.92 -31.09
N LYS A 660 -15.09 -14.68 -30.42
CA LYS A 660 -15.51 -15.93 -29.78
C LYS A 660 -16.23 -15.56 -28.48
N VAL A 661 -17.56 -15.56 -28.52
CA VAL A 661 -18.37 -15.33 -27.32
C VAL A 661 -18.53 -16.67 -26.60
N THR A 662 -17.97 -16.77 -25.41
CA THR A 662 -18.11 -17.96 -24.58
C THR A 662 -19.37 -17.78 -23.73
N PRO A 663 -20.33 -18.74 -23.74
CA PRO A 663 -21.55 -18.64 -22.96
C PRO A 663 -21.29 -18.36 -21.49
N ARG A 664 -22.27 -17.71 -20.84
CA ARG A 664 -22.31 -17.59 -19.38
C ARG A 664 -22.10 -18.96 -18.76
N ARG A 665 -21.08 -19.13 -17.91
CA ARG A 665 -21.03 -20.27 -16.99
C ARG A 665 -22.10 -20.07 -15.91
N GLU A 666 -22.74 -21.14 -15.43
CA GLU A 666 -23.86 -21.09 -14.47
C GLU A 666 -23.54 -20.27 -13.19
N ASP A 667 -22.25 -20.08 -12.88
CA ASP A 667 -21.70 -19.36 -11.74
C ASP A 667 -21.14 -17.96 -12.08
N SER A 668 -21.18 -17.53 -13.34
CA SER A 668 -20.59 -16.26 -13.77
C SER A 668 -21.57 -15.09 -13.63
N HIS A 669 -21.15 -14.05 -12.91
CA HIS A 669 -21.81 -12.73 -12.87
C HIS A 669 -21.54 -11.88 -14.12
N HIS A 670 -20.79 -12.41 -15.09
CA HIS A 670 -20.37 -11.72 -16.30
C HIS A 670 -20.58 -12.57 -17.56
N LEU A 671 -20.87 -11.91 -18.68
CA LEU A 671 -20.74 -12.49 -20.03
C LEU A 671 -19.32 -12.23 -20.54
N MET A 672 -18.60 -13.27 -20.94
CA MET A 672 -17.20 -13.13 -21.38
C MET A 672 -17.11 -12.95 -22.89
N ILE A 673 -16.34 -11.96 -23.31
CA ILE A 673 -16.05 -11.64 -24.70
C ILE A 673 -14.54 -11.75 -24.89
N GLU A 674 -14.10 -12.71 -25.69
CA GLU A 674 -12.69 -13.01 -25.94
C GLU A 674 -12.14 -12.27 -27.18
N ASP A 675 -10.82 -12.19 -27.27
CA ASP A 675 -10.06 -11.72 -28.43
C ASP A 675 -10.36 -10.26 -28.89
N LEU A 676 -10.63 -9.35 -27.95
CA LEU A 676 -10.65 -7.92 -28.28
C LEU A 676 -9.22 -7.41 -28.49
N GLY A 677 -8.94 -6.87 -29.67
CA GLY A 677 -7.62 -6.30 -30.01
C GLY A 677 -7.34 -4.93 -29.39
N GLU A 678 -6.27 -4.30 -29.85
CA GLU A 678 -5.91 -2.92 -29.51
C GLU A 678 -6.98 -1.89 -29.92
N GLY A 679 -6.88 -0.66 -29.39
CA GLY A 679 -7.71 0.47 -29.81
C GLY A 679 -8.94 0.72 -28.93
N ASN A 680 -9.92 1.44 -29.46
CA ASN A 680 -11.11 1.84 -28.73
C ASN A 680 -12.24 0.83 -28.95
N HIS A 681 -12.83 0.35 -27.85
CA HIS A 681 -14.01 -0.51 -27.87
C HIS A 681 -15.11 0.12 -27.04
N PHE A 682 -16.30 0.20 -27.61
CA PHE A 682 -17.51 0.63 -26.91
C PHE A 682 -18.49 -0.53 -26.83
N ILE A 683 -18.92 -0.87 -25.63
CA ILE A 683 -19.87 -1.94 -25.37
C ILE A 683 -21.12 -1.30 -24.77
N LEU A 684 -22.25 -1.49 -25.43
CA LEU A 684 -23.55 -1.05 -24.94
C LEU A 684 -24.37 -2.28 -24.61
N VAL A 685 -24.89 -2.33 -23.39
CA VAL A 685 -25.89 -3.30 -22.99
C VAL A 685 -27.20 -2.59 -22.77
N VAL A 686 -28.27 -3.07 -23.39
CA VAL A 686 -29.63 -2.57 -23.21
C VAL A 686 -30.48 -3.66 -22.60
N PHE A 687 -31.28 -3.31 -21.59
CA PHE A 687 -32.21 -4.22 -20.90
C PHE A 687 -33.64 -3.72 -21.11
N ASN A 688 -34.58 -4.62 -21.38
CA ASN A 688 -36.00 -4.29 -21.46
C ASN A 688 -36.82 -5.30 -20.66
N ASP A 689 -37.90 -4.81 -20.05
CA ASP A 689 -38.90 -5.62 -19.34
C ASP A 689 -39.76 -6.48 -20.27
#